data_AF-A0A4R3F450-F1
#
_entry.id   AF-A0A4R3F450-F1
#
_cell.length_a   1.000
_cell.length_b   1.000
_cell.length_c   1.000
_cell.angle_alpha   90.00
_cell.angle_beta   90.00
_cell.angle_gamma   90.00
#
_symmetry.space_group_name_H-M   'P 1'
#
loop_
_entity.id
_entity.type
_entity.pdbx_description
1 polymer ?
#
loop_
_entity_poly.entity_id
_entity_poly.type
_entity_poly.pdbx_seq_one_letter_code
_entity_poly.pdbx_strand_id
1 'polypeptide(L)'
;MSKKPATDLRDDVEAEAGGAPAFAYCPLPGVADEMVDNNNAVRPVWQNLLAALSRMPEKELHDRFARADRYLRDAGVFYRAYGAKGASERSWPISHIPVLIDEREWQTLSEGLVQRADLLEQIIADIYGEGRLVQEGFIPPALIASNPEFLRPLVGVKPAGGHYLHFLAFEVGRGPDGNWWVLADRSQAPSGAGFALETRVATTRAFSDIYAETRVHRLASFFGAFRNTLQNMKEGGDGRIAVLSPGPANETYYEHAYIARYLGLMLLEGEDLTVVNDKVMVRTVAGLKPISVLWRRMDAAYADPLELDQHSHIGTPGMVQALRAQSVTIVNALGSGILETRALLAFMPTICRELLGEELKLPSIATWWCGQESERSQVARNIEKMVIGPAYSRLPFFDDNGQSVLGSTLRSTAKESIADWLQTDGHKLVGQEVVTLSTTPAWVGGKLVPRPMSLRVFAARTEKGWQIMPGGFARIGSGADVAAIAMQSGGSAADVWIVSDKPVERHTLLPAEESFTRNMPGSLPSRSADNLFWLGRYIERAEGALRILRAWHGRFAESADPSEPLLADVSEYLAAVDIDTEEAVPESLLRNIDSAVYSASNIRDRFSPDGWLALNDLAKTARRFRETVSPGDDASHAMTILLRKLAGFAGLVHENMYRFTGWRFLSIGRYIERGLHMTRLLGRMSGPEAPDGALDMLLEIGDSVMTHRRRYNVNTARLTVTDLLALDPLNPRSILFQMNEIHREVEQLPKAFVNGQMSPFFREAMRLHSGLAVMTPEAMNEEVYRRLEQELERFSDLLAQTYLG
;
A
#
# COMPACT_ATOMS: atom_id res chain seq x y z
N MET A 1 62.60 29.60 43.94
CA MET A 1 62.76 29.75 42.47
C MET A 1 61.55 29.08 41.81
N SER A 2 60.39 29.73 41.73
CA SER A 2 59.90 30.83 40.87
C SER A 2 59.48 30.41 39.45
N LYS A 3 58.22 30.76 39.14
CA LYS A 3 57.43 30.53 37.92
C LYS A 3 57.62 31.65 36.88
N LYS A 4 57.08 31.38 35.67
CA LYS A 4 56.34 32.26 34.71
C LYS A 4 57.07 32.75 33.42
N PRO A 5 56.33 33.15 32.34
CA PRO A 5 56.39 32.56 30.98
C PRO A 5 56.30 33.60 29.79
N ALA A 6 55.89 33.13 28.57
CA ALA A 6 55.43 33.87 27.36
C ALA A 6 56.51 34.65 26.56
N THR A 7 56.53 34.79 25.22
CA THR A 7 55.52 35.23 24.22
C THR A 7 56.11 35.07 22.79
N ASP A 8 55.21 35.11 21.79
CA ASP A 8 55.36 35.49 20.37
C ASP A 8 56.12 34.60 19.37
N LEU A 9 55.36 34.12 18.37
CA LEU A 9 55.46 34.61 16.98
C LEU A 9 54.19 34.21 16.21
N ARG A 10 53.42 35.23 15.79
CA ARG A 10 52.57 35.18 14.60
C ARG A 10 53.50 35.15 13.38
N ASP A 11 53.15 34.37 12.36
CA ASP A 11 52.93 34.85 10.99
C ASP A 11 52.59 33.70 10.04
N ASP A 12 51.67 34.00 9.12
CA ASP A 12 51.49 33.45 7.78
C ASP A 12 51.01 32.00 7.61
N VAL A 13 49.69 31.82 7.60
CA VAL A 13 49.05 30.94 6.61
C VAL A 13 48.00 31.77 5.87
N GLU A 14 48.48 32.42 4.80
CA GLU A 14 47.64 32.97 3.75
C GLU A 14 46.77 31.88 3.12
N ALA A 15 45.61 32.34 2.66
CA ALA A 15 44.57 31.57 2.02
C ALA A 15 45.05 30.87 0.74
N GLU A 16 44.90 29.55 0.69
CA GLU A 16 44.66 28.84 -0.57
C GLU A 16 43.16 28.52 -0.68
N ALA A 17 42.46 29.38 -1.41
CA ALA A 17 41.16 29.10 -1.99
C ALA A 17 41.34 28.32 -3.30
N GLY A 18 40.76 27.12 -3.41
CA GLY A 18 40.38 26.51 -4.68
C GLY A 18 40.86 25.07 -4.96
N GLY A 19 39.90 24.12 -5.00
CA GLY A 19 39.81 23.20 -6.14
C GLY A 19 40.14 21.71 -5.97
N ALA A 20 39.23 20.92 -5.36
CA ALA A 20 38.59 19.72 -5.93
C ALA A 20 37.83 18.93 -4.84
N PRO A 21 36.50 18.69 -4.93
CA PRO A 21 35.81 17.84 -3.97
C PRO A 21 36.16 16.37 -4.24
N ALA A 22 36.25 15.55 -3.19
CA ALA A 22 36.65 14.13 -3.24
C ALA A 22 35.87 13.22 -4.22
N PHE A 23 34.83 13.74 -4.90
CA PHE A 23 33.98 13.03 -5.85
C PHE A 23 33.98 13.58 -7.29
N ALA A 24 34.76 14.62 -7.62
CA ALA A 24 34.81 15.23 -8.97
C ALA A 24 33.44 15.61 -9.56
N TYR A 25 32.50 16.05 -8.70
CA TYR A 25 31.17 16.48 -9.13
C TYR A 25 31.24 17.78 -9.94
N CYS A 26 30.54 17.83 -11.08
CA CYS A 26 30.44 19.01 -11.92
C CYS A 26 28.96 19.23 -12.30
N PRO A 27 28.36 20.40 -11.96
CA PRO A 27 26.98 20.71 -12.34
C PRO A 27 26.84 20.89 -13.86
N LEU A 28 25.62 20.79 -14.39
CA LEU A 28 25.38 20.99 -15.82
C LEU A 28 25.49 22.49 -16.19
N PRO A 29 26.14 22.84 -17.31
CA PRO A 29 26.27 24.24 -17.73
C PRO A 29 24.90 24.90 -17.97
N GLY A 30 24.68 26.07 -17.38
CA GLY A 30 23.45 26.86 -17.56
C GLY A 30 22.21 26.30 -16.84
N VAL A 31 22.38 25.31 -15.97
CA VAL A 31 21.31 24.71 -15.16
C VAL A 31 21.60 24.95 -13.68
N ALA A 32 20.58 25.34 -12.92
CA ALA A 32 20.71 25.50 -11.47
C ALA A 32 21.04 24.16 -10.79
N ASP A 33 21.83 24.18 -9.72
CA ASP A 33 22.19 22.98 -8.96
C ASP A 33 21.84 23.13 -7.47
N GLU A 34 21.34 22.05 -6.87
CA GLU A 34 20.95 22.03 -5.46
C GLU A 34 22.16 21.98 -4.52
N MET A 35 23.31 21.45 -4.96
CA MET A 35 24.51 21.34 -4.14
C MET A 35 25.51 22.49 -4.38
N VAL A 36 25.61 22.95 -5.63
CA VAL A 36 26.54 23.99 -6.07
C VAL A 36 25.77 25.27 -6.44
N ASP A 37 26.21 26.42 -5.95
CA ASP A 37 25.61 27.71 -6.28
C ASP A 37 26.12 28.29 -7.62
N ASN A 38 25.57 29.44 -8.03
CA ASN A 38 25.94 30.10 -9.28
C ASN A 38 27.40 30.61 -9.32
N ASN A 39 28.08 30.66 -8.17
CA ASN A 39 29.49 31.02 -8.04
C ASN A 39 30.41 29.79 -8.03
N ASN A 40 29.88 28.60 -8.36
CA ASN A 40 30.55 27.31 -8.26
C ASN A 40 31.01 26.94 -6.83
N ALA A 41 30.38 27.52 -5.80
CA ALA A 41 30.66 27.18 -4.40
C ALA A 41 29.65 26.15 -3.90
N VAL A 42 30.10 25.23 -3.03
CA VAL A 42 29.22 24.28 -2.35
C VAL A 42 28.35 25.04 -1.36
N ARG A 43 27.03 24.91 -1.48
CA ARG A 43 26.07 25.55 -0.58
C ARG A 43 26.31 25.10 0.87
N PRO A 44 26.22 26.00 1.87
CA PRO A 44 26.53 25.68 3.27
C PRO A 44 25.81 24.45 3.81
N VAL A 45 24.52 24.28 3.47
CA VAL A 45 23.70 23.15 3.93
C VAL A 45 24.26 21.78 3.51
N TRP A 46 25.02 21.70 2.41
CA TRP A 46 25.60 20.46 1.90
C TRP A 46 26.99 20.13 2.46
N GLN A 47 27.68 21.09 3.08
CA GLN A 47 29.08 20.95 3.47
C GLN A 47 29.31 19.80 4.47
N ASN A 48 28.42 19.65 5.45
CA ASN A 48 28.53 18.59 6.46
C ASN A 48 28.38 17.19 5.86
N LEU A 49 27.37 16.99 5.01
CA LEU A 49 27.16 15.71 4.33
C LEU A 49 28.34 15.39 3.41
N LEU A 50 28.80 16.35 2.62
CA LEU A 50 29.94 16.16 1.73
C LEU A 50 31.24 15.85 2.48
N ALA A 51 31.50 16.55 3.59
CA ALA A 51 32.66 16.28 4.43
C ALA A 51 32.62 14.88 5.04
N ALA A 52 31.43 14.41 5.46
CA ALA A 52 31.24 13.06 5.97
C ALA A 52 31.46 12.01 4.86
N LEU A 53 30.82 12.18 3.70
CA LEU A 53 30.96 11.27 2.56
C LEU A 53 32.42 11.19 2.07
N SER A 54 33.13 12.32 2.02
CA SER A 54 34.53 12.39 1.55
C SER A 54 35.52 11.64 2.46
N ARG A 55 35.16 11.41 3.72
CA ARG A 55 35.98 10.67 4.69
C ARG A 55 35.67 9.18 4.71
N MET A 56 34.57 8.73 4.10
CA MET A 56 34.12 7.34 4.12
C MET A 56 34.82 6.51 3.04
N PRO A 57 35.37 5.34 3.38
CA PRO A 57 35.80 4.36 2.38
C PRO A 57 34.62 3.90 1.52
N GLU A 58 34.87 3.60 0.24
CA GLU A 58 33.84 3.15 -0.71
C GLU A 58 33.03 1.95 -0.19
N LYS A 59 33.71 0.99 0.47
CA LYS A 59 33.06 -0.17 1.08
C LYS A 59 32.06 0.23 2.17
N GLU A 60 32.41 1.19 3.03
CA GLU A 60 31.51 1.65 4.08
C GLU A 60 30.26 2.32 3.47
N LEU A 61 30.45 3.13 2.44
CA LEU A 61 29.34 3.77 1.74
C LEU A 61 28.42 2.74 1.06
N HIS A 62 29.00 1.73 0.42
CA HIS A 62 28.25 0.61 -0.16
C HIS A 62 27.45 -0.15 0.90
N ASP A 63 28.06 -0.46 2.05
CA ASP A 63 27.39 -1.15 3.16
C ASP A 63 26.24 -0.30 3.72
N ARG A 64 26.40 1.02 3.80
CA ARG A 64 25.34 1.98 4.19
C ARG A 64 24.16 1.96 3.21
N PHE A 65 24.41 1.97 1.91
CA PHE A 65 23.37 1.89 0.87
C PHE A 65 22.66 0.54 0.89
N ALA A 66 23.42 -0.55 1.00
CA ALA A 66 22.85 -1.90 1.12
C ALA A 66 21.96 -2.05 2.37
N ARG A 67 22.24 -1.33 3.47
CA ARG A 67 21.35 -1.28 4.65
C ARG A 67 20.01 -0.60 4.35
N ALA A 68 20.02 0.51 3.59
CA ALA A 68 18.80 1.19 3.17
C ALA A 68 17.96 0.28 2.27
N ASP A 69 18.59 -0.36 1.28
CA ASP A 69 17.91 -1.24 0.34
C ASP A 69 17.32 -2.47 1.04
N ARG A 70 18.07 -3.07 1.98
CA ARG A 70 17.56 -4.17 2.80
C ARG A 70 16.35 -3.74 3.60
N TYR A 71 16.40 -2.58 4.27
CA TYR A 71 15.26 -2.09 5.02
C TYR A 71 14.00 -1.96 4.16
N LEU A 72 14.09 -1.32 2.98
CA LEU A 72 12.93 -1.15 2.10
C LEU A 72 12.39 -2.50 1.63
N ARG A 73 13.26 -3.46 1.32
CA ARG A 73 12.84 -4.84 0.96
C ARG A 73 12.16 -5.56 2.12
N ASP A 74 12.71 -5.46 3.33
CA ASP A 74 12.22 -6.15 4.52
C ASP A 74 10.89 -5.53 5.02
N ALA A 75 10.76 -4.21 4.92
CA ALA A 75 9.50 -3.50 5.13
C ALA A 75 8.47 -3.76 4.00
N GLY A 76 8.93 -4.40 2.93
CA GLY A 76 8.15 -4.73 1.74
C GLY A 76 7.65 -3.51 1.00
N VAL A 77 8.41 -2.42 0.93
CA VAL A 77 8.05 -1.20 0.18
C VAL A 77 8.13 -1.50 -1.32
N PHE A 78 7.00 -1.38 -2.01
CA PHE A 78 6.88 -1.63 -3.44
C PHE A 78 5.93 -0.63 -4.09
N TYR A 79 6.01 -0.53 -5.40
CA TYR A 79 5.03 0.14 -6.24
C TYR A 79 4.70 -0.78 -7.43
N ARG A 80 3.50 -0.64 -8.00
CA ARG A 80 3.16 -1.35 -9.24
C ARG A 80 3.49 -0.49 -10.44
N ALA A 81 4.31 -1.02 -11.34
CA ALA A 81 4.58 -0.41 -12.63
C ALA A 81 3.64 -1.04 -13.67
N TYR A 82 2.84 -0.20 -14.33
CA TYR A 82 1.97 -0.59 -15.44
C TYR A 82 2.70 -0.28 -16.75
N GLY A 83 3.31 -1.29 -17.36
CA GLY A 83 4.03 -1.15 -18.63
C GLY A 83 3.43 -2.00 -19.74
N ALA A 84 3.97 -1.87 -20.96
CA ALA A 84 3.53 -2.64 -22.14
C ALA A 84 3.62 -4.17 -21.98
N LYS A 85 4.36 -4.67 -20.98
CA LYS A 85 4.48 -6.11 -20.64
C LYS A 85 3.56 -6.55 -19.49
N GLY A 86 2.59 -5.73 -19.10
CA GLY A 86 1.67 -6.00 -17.99
C GLY A 86 2.08 -5.33 -16.67
N ALA A 87 1.28 -5.57 -15.63
CA ALA A 87 1.54 -5.06 -14.28
C ALA A 87 2.65 -5.88 -13.59
N SER A 88 3.68 -5.21 -13.09
CA SER A 88 4.73 -5.86 -12.29
C SER A 88 4.98 -5.09 -10.99
N GLU A 89 5.09 -5.81 -9.87
CA GLU A 89 5.53 -5.23 -8.61
C GLU A 89 7.04 -4.98 -8.67
N ARG A 90 7.45 -3.74 -8.39
CA ARG A 90 8.85 -3.33 -8.35
C ARG A 90 9.21 -2.78 -6.97
N SER A 91 10.43 -3.06 -6.53
CA SER A 91 10.98 -2.43 -5.33
C SER A 91 11.04 -0.92 -5.50
N TRP A 92 10.76 -0.19 -4.43
CA TRP A 92 10.85 1.27 -4.44
C TRP A 92 12.28 1.74 -4.80
N PRO A 93 12.45 2.53 -5.88
CA PRO A 93 13.77 2.88 -6.38
C PRO A 93 14.33 4.05 -5.56
N ILE A 94 15.12 3.76 -4.53
CA ILE A 94 15.73 4.80 -3.68
C ILE A 94 16.97 5.42 -4.37
N SER A 95 17.05 6.75 -4.36
CA SER A 95 18.32 7.46 -4.52
C SER A 95 18.92 7.65 -3.13
N HIS A 96 20.09 7.06 -2.89
CA HIS A 96 20.66 7.03 -1.54
C HIS A 96 21.15 8.39 -1.05
N ILE A 97 21.46 9.33 -1.95
CA ILE A 97 21.87 10.68 -1.56
C ILE A 97 20.61 11.54 -1.35
N PRO A 98 20.37 12.06 -0.13
CA PRO A 98 19.23 12.95 0.12
C PRO A 98 19.45 14.32 -0.52
N VAL A 99 18.34 15.01 -0.81
CA VAL A 99 18.34 16.43 -1.21
C VAL A 99 18.28 17.29 0.04
N LEU A 100 19.24 18.19 0.24
CA LEU A 100 19.29 19.08 1.39
C LEU A 100 18.80 20.49 1.03
N ILE A 101 17.87 21.02 1.83
CA ILE A 101 17.29 22.35 1.68
C ILE A 101 17.42 23.09 3.01
N ASP A 102 17.82 24.37 2.95
CA ASP A 102 17.92 25.25 4.11
C ASP A 102 16.53 25.60 4.66
N GLU A 103 16.36 25.59 5.99
CA GLU A 103 15.09 25.90 6.65
C GLU A 103 14.51 27.27 6.27
N ARG A 104 15.35 28.28 6.05
CA ARG A 104 14.89 29.64 5.71
C ARG A 104 14.31 29.67 4.31
N GLU A 105 14.96 28.97 3.39
CA GLU A 105 14.44 28.79 2.05
C GLU A 105 13.15 27.97 2.04
N TRP A 106 13.13 26.90 2.83
CA TRP A 106 11.94 26.08 2.99
C TRP A 106 10.74 26.88 3.53
N GLN A 107 10.98 27.83 4.42
CA GLN A 107 9.95 28.70 4.96
C GLN A 107 9.32 29.59 3.87
N THR A 108 10.13 30.17 2.97
CA THR A 108 9.62 30.94 1.81
C THR A 108 8.76 30.08 0.88
N LEU A 109 9.25 28.87 0.55
CA LEU A 109 8.46 27.91 -0.24
C LEU A 109 7.16 27.54 0.49
N SER A 110 7.22 27.29 1.79
CA SER A 110 6.07 26.92 2.60
C SER A 110 4.99 28.01 2.62
N GLU A 111 5.38 29.28 2.81
CA GLU A 111 4.45 30.41 2.81
C GLU A 111 3.71 30.58 1.48
N GLY A 112 4.42 30.36 0.36
CA GLY A 112 3.81 30.39 -0.96
C GLY A 112 2.87 29.21 -1.22
N LEU A 113 3.22 28.01 -0.75
CA LEU A 113 2.36 26.83 -0.86
C LEU A 113 1.12 26.92 0.03
N VAL A 114 1.21 27.57 1.19
CA VAL A 114 0.05 27.87 2.06
C VAL A 114 -0.93 28.79 1.33
N GLN A 115 -0.45 29.92 0.77
CA GLN A 115 -1.29 30.81 -0.04
C GLN A 115 -1.96 30.05 -1.18
N ARG A 116 -1.19 29.22 -1.88
CA ARG A 116 -1.71 28.43 -3.00
C ARG A 116 -2.79 27.45 -2.55
N ALA A 117 -2.62 26.79 -1.40
CA ALA A 117 -3.63 25.90 -0.84
C ALA A 117 -4.94 26.63 -0.48
N ASP A 118 -4.85 27.84 0.09
CA ASP A 118 -6.01 28.69 0.37
C ASP A 118 -6.69 29.18 -0.91
N LEU A 119 -5.91 29.53 -1.93
CA LEU A 119 -6.44 29.89 -3.25
C LEU A 119 -7.23 28.73 -3.88
N LEU A 120 -6.66 27.52 -3.86
CA LEU A 120 -7.30 26.32 -4.38
C LEU A 120 -8.62 26.00 -3.65
N GLU A 121 -8.67 26.20 -2.33
CA GLU A 121 -9.89 26.05 -1.53
C GLU A 121 -10.99 27.01 -1.99
N GLN A 122 -10.64 28.29 -2.25
CA GLN A 122 -11.63 29.25 -2.72
C GLN A 122 -12.10 28.96 -4.16
N ILE A 123 -11.20 28.50 -5.04
CA ILE A 123 -11.55 28.14 -6.42
C ILE A 123 -12.58 27.00 -6.44
N ILE A 124 -12.36 25.92 -5.68
CA ILE A 124 -13.30 24.80 -5.68
C ILE A 124 -14.64 25.18 -5.02
N ALA A 125 -14.60 25.99 -3.96
CA ALA A 125 -15.81 26.50 -3.33
C ALA A 125 -16.63 27.38 -4.29
N ASP A 126 -15.99 28.16 -5.15
CA ASP A 126 -16.66 28.94 -6.20
C ASP A 126 -17.24 28.04 -7.30
N ILE A 127 -16.43 27.12 -7.85
CA ILE A 127 -16.84 26.21 -8.94
C ILE A 127 -18.08 25.38 -8.58
N TYR A 128 -18.15 24.86 -7.34
CA TYR A 128 -19.30 24.08 -6.86
C TYR A 128 -20.35 24.93 -6.14
N GLY A 129 -20.11 26.23 -5.96
CA GLY A 129 -20.98 27.18 -5.29
C GLY A 129 -21.60 28.19 -6.25
N GLU A 130 -21.24 29.47 -6.09
CA GLU A 130 -21.83 30.58 -6.84
C GLU A 130 -21.34 30.69 -8.28
N GLY A 131 -20.15 30.17 -8.59
CA GLY A 131 -19.55 30.18 -9.93
C GLY A 131 -19.17 31.58 -10.43
N ARG A 132 -18.78 32.50 -9.54
CA ARG A 132 -18.44 33.89 -9.88
C ARG A 132 -17.24 33.98 -10.82
N LEU A 133 -16.24 33.12 -10.66
CA LEU A 133 -15.07 33.10 -11.54
C LEU A 133 -15.43 32.89 -13.01
N VAL A 134 -16.47 32.10 -13.27
CA VAL A 134 -16.98 31.87 -14.64
C VAL A 134 -17.91 33.01 -15.06
N GLN A 135 -18.81 33.47 -14.18
CA GLN A 135 -19.77 34.54 -14.49
C GLN A 135 -19.08 35.87 -14.82
N GLU A 136 -17.99 36.19 -14.14
CA GLU A 136 -17.23 37.44 -14.28
C GLU A 136 -16.12 37.33 -15.34
N GLY A 137 -15.94 36.14 -15.93
CA GLY A 137 -15.03 35.92 -17.07
C GLY A 137 -13.57 35.67 -16.69
N PHE A 138 -13.26 35.40 -15.42
CA PHE A 138 -11.91 35.00 -14.98
C PHE A 138 -11.54 33.58 -15.42
N ILE A 139 -12.53 32.70 -15.55
CA ILE A 139 -12.38 31.35 -16.09
C ILE A 139 -13.33 31.15 -17.27
N PRO A 140 -12.84 30.71 -18.44
CA PRO A 140 -13.70 30.39 -19.58
C PRO A 140 -14.70 29.26 -19.26
N PRO A 141 -16.01 29.43 -19.55
CA PRO A 141 -17.02 28.40 -19.24
C PRO A 141 -16.72 27.02 -19.81
N ALA A 142 -16.17 26.97 -21.03
CA ALA A 142 -15.80 25.72 -21.70
C ALA A 142 -14.69 24.94 -20.96
N LEU A 143 -13.84 25.63 -20.20
CA LEU A 143 -12.77 24.98 -19.44
C LEU A 143 -13.32 24.18 -18.25
N ILE A 144 -14.45 24.59 -17.69
CA ILE A 144 -15.13 23.89 -16.59
C ILE A 144 -16.17 22.89 -17.13
N ALA A 145 -17.06 23.34 -18.02
CA ALA A 145 -18.21 22.55 -18.45
C ALA A 145 -17.84 21.28 -19.25
N SER A 146 -16.69 21.29 -19.93
CA SER A 146 -16.14 20.17 -20.69
C SER A 146 -15.10 19.35 -19.91
N ASN A 147 -14.81 19.73 -18.66
CA ASN A 147 -13.83 19.04 -17.85
C ASN A 147 -14.38 17.71 -17.34
N PRO A 148 -13.72 16.56 -17.61
CA PRO A 148 -14.18 15.27 -17.11
C PRO A 148 -14.19 15.17 -15.57
N GLU A 149 -13.40 15.98 -14.87
CA GLU A 149 -13.36 16.03 -13.41
C GLU A 149 -14.48 16.90 -12.81
N PHE A 150 -15.24 17.63 -13.62
CA PHE A 150 -16.36 18.44 -13.15
C PHE A 150 -17.60 17.58 -12.90
N LEU A 151 -17.76 17.15 -11.64
CA LEU A 151 -18.89 16.35 -11.20
C LEU A 151 -20.16 17.18 -10.96
N ARG A 152 -20.97 17.39 -12.01
CA ARG A 152 -22.23 18.14 -11.94
C ARG A 152 -23.16 17.78 -10.77
N PRO A 153 -23.32 16.49 -10.36
CA PRO A 153 -24.19 16.12 -9.24
C PRO A 153 -23.79 16.73 -7.88
N LEU A 154 -22.59 17.30 -7.76
CA LEU A 154 -22.05 17.89 -6.53
C LEU A 154 -22.24 19.42 -6.44
N VAL A 155 -22.78 20.08 -7.48
CA VAL A 155 -23.06 21.52 -7.42
C VAL A 155 -24.04 21.81 -6.28
N GLY A 156 -23.67 22.77 -5.42
CA GLY A 156 -24.43 23.16 -4.23
C GLY A 156 -24.21 22.28 -3.00
N VAL A 157 -23.44 21.18 -3.10
CA VAL A 157 -23.18 20.29 -1.96
C VAL A 157 -22.08 20.87 -1.07
N LYS A 158 -22.42 21.20 0.17
CA LYS A 158 -21.49 21.77 1.15
C LYS A 158 -20.79 20.67 1.97
N PRO A 159 -19.46 20.66 2.09
CA PRO A 159 -18.74 19.69 2.92
C PRO A 159 -19.18 19.76 4.39
N ALA A 160 -19.44 18.60 5.01
CA ALA A 160 -19.79 18.51 6.43
C ALA A 160 -18.69 19.09 7.33
N GLY A 161 -17.42 18.79 7.02
CA GLY A 161 -16.25 19.32 7.73
C GLY A 161 -15.92 20.80 7.45
N GLY A 162 -16.77 21.53 6.72
CA GLY A 162 -16.62 22.96 6.44
C GLY A 162 -15.62 23.34 5.35
N HIS A 163 -14.78 22.40 4.91
CA HIS A 163 -13.76 22.61 3.87
C HIS A 163 -13.82 21.54 2.78
N TYR A 164 -13.46 21.90 1.56
CA TYR A 164 -13.35 20.95 0.45
C TYR A 164 -12.00 20.22 0.46
N LEU A 165 -10.92 20.95 0.77
CA LEU A 165 -9.56 20.44 0.73
C LEU A 165 -8.98 20.29 2.13
N HIS A 166 -8.34 19.15 2.37
CA HIS A 166 -7.72 18.82 3.65
C HIS A 166 -6.31 18.25 3.51
N PHE A 167 -5.99 17.63 2.38
CA PHE A 167 -4.69 17.04 2.13
C PHE A 167 -4.29 17.24 0.67
N LEU A 168 -3.27 18.04 0.41
CA LEU A 168 -2.79 18.40 -0.92
C LEU A 168 -1.36 17.92 -1.13
N ALA A 169 -0.95 17.80 -2.39
CA ALA A 169 0.45 17.76 -2.75
C ALA A 169 0.75 18.73 -3.89
N PHE A 170 1.98 19.21 -3.93
CA PHE A 170 2.48 20.13 -4.94
C PHE A 170 3.75 19.55 -5.55
N GLU A 171 3.81 19.51 -6.88
CA GLU A 171 5.05 19.27 -7.61
C GLU A 171 5.75 20.62 -7.79
N VAL A 172 6.96 20.74 -7.26
CA VAL A 172 7.77 21.95 -7.37
C VAL A 172 9.15 21.61 -7.92
N GLY A 173 9.79 22.59 -8.53
CA GLY A 173 11.18 22.48 -8.96
C GLY A 173 11.76 23.87 -9.13
N ARG A 174 13.10 23.97 -9.15
CA ARG A 174 13.72 25.26 -9.47
C ARG A 174 13.84 25.44 -10.96
N GLY A 175 13.46 26.63 -11.41
CA GLY A 175 13.74 27.07 -12.78
C GLY A 175 15.22 27.41 -12.99
N PRO A 176 15.61 27.77 -14.22
CA PRO A 176 16.97 28.22 -14.55
C PRO A 176 17.42 29.48 -13.80
N ASP A 177 16.48 30.28 -13.31
CA ASP A 177 16.72 31.48 -12.50
C ASP A 177 17.02 31.16 -11.03
N GLY A 178 16.92 29.89 -10.62
CA GLY A 178 17.12 29.41 -9.26
C GLY A 178 15.90 29.56 -8.34
N ASN A 179 14.79 30.11 -8.83
CA ASN A 179 13.56 30.31 -8.06
C ASN A 179 12.67 29.06 -8.08
N TRP A 180 11.89 28.87 -7.02
CA TRP A 180 10.92 27.77 -6.91
C TRP A 180 9.68 28.05 -7.74
N TRP A 181 9.33 27.11 -8.62
CA TRP A 181 8.12 27.15 -9.43
C TRP A 181 7.22 25.97 -9.10
N VAL A 182 5.90 26.19 -9.15
CA VAL A 182 4.90 25.11 -9.09
C VAL A 182 4.70 24.52 -10.47
N LEU A 183 4.96 23.22 -10.59
CA LEU A 183 4.83 22.45 -11.83
C LEU A 183 3.44 21.84 -11.98
N ALA A 184 2.85 21.38 -10.87
CA ALA A 184 1.50 20.83 -10.84
C ALA A 184 0.91 20.82 -9.42
N ASP A 185 -0.42 20.93 -9.35
CA ASP A 185 -1.21 20.78 -8.12
C ASP A 185 -1.82 19.38 -8.06
N ARG A 186 -1.92 18.81 -6.86
CA ARG A 186 -2.53 17.49 -6.62
C ARG A 186 -3.53 17.58 -5.47
N SER A 187 -4.81 17.57 -5.82
CA SER A 187 -5.96 17.77 -4.94
C SER A 187 -6.96 16.62 -4.95
N GLN A 188 -6.93 15.72 -5.94
CA GLN A 188 -7.87 14.62 -6.10
C GLN A 188 -7.68 13.58 -4.99
N ALA A 189 -6.58 12.82 -5.06
CA ALA A 189 -6.20 11.78 -4.12
C ALA A 189 -4.65 11.66 -4.09
N PRO A 190 -3.93 12.70 -3.66
CA PRO A 190 -2.47 12.77 -3.78
C PRO A 190 -1.75 11.65 -3.02
N SER A 191 -0.90 10.89 -3.71
CA SER A 191 -0.03 9.82 -3.17
C SER A 191 1.43 10.24 -3.08
N GLY A 192 2.18 9.54 -2.24
CA GLY A 192 3.62 9.72 -2.02
C GLY A 192 4.03 10.08 -0.60
N ALA A 193 3.09 10.42 0.29
CA ALA A 193 3.40 10.84 1.65
C ALA A 193 3.93 9.67 2.49
N GLY A 194 3.37 8.47 2.30
CA GLY A 194 3.88 7.25 2.93
C GLY A 194 5.25 6.85 2.39
N PHE A 195 5.47 7.05 1.09
CA PHE A 195 6.78 6.82 0.47
C PHE A 195 7.84 7.82 0.93
N ALA A 196 7.49 9.09 1.15
CA ALA A 196 8.38 10.08 1.77
C ALA A 196 8.83 9.62 3.17
N LEU A 197 7.88 9.11 3.97
CA LEU A 197 8.19 8.59 5.30
C LEU A 197 9.10 7.35 5.25
N GLU A 198 8.80 6.37 4.39
CA GLU A 198 9.65 5.17 4.23
C GLU A 198 11.05 5.51 3.70
N THR A 199 11.15 6.44 2.75
CA THR A 199 12.44 6.93 2.23
C THR A 199 13.23 7.65 3.32
N ARG A 200 12.57 8.41 4.19
CA ARG A 200 13.19 9.02 5.38
C ARG A 200 13.73 7.99 6.35
N VAL A 201 12.97 6.93 6.64
CA VAL A 201 13.44 5.85 7.54
C VAL A 201 14.63 5.11 6.94
N ALA A 202 14.57 4.77 5.64
CA ALA A 202 15.66 4.11 4.92
C ALA A 202 16.95 4.93 4.94
N THR A 203 16.85 6.22 4.62
CA THR A 203 18.00 7.15 4.57
C THR A 203 18.56 7.41 5.97
N THR A 204 17.71 7.52 6.99
CA THR A 204 18.15 7.62 8.40
C THR A 204 18.91 6.38 8.85
N ARG A 205 18.56 5.17 8.37
CA ARG A 205 19.32 3.94 8.66
C ARG A 205 20.66 3.89 7.94
N ALA A 206 20.74 4.45 6.73
CA ALA A 206 22.00 4.54 5.98
C ALA A 206 23.00 5.50 6.68
N PHE A 207 22.49 6.64 7.16
CA PHE A 207 23.28 7.76 7.67
C PHE A 207 22.91 8.14 9.11
N SER A 208 22.78 7.17 10.01
CA SER A 208 22.25 7.42 11.36
C SER A 208 23.07 8.43 12.19
N ASP A 209 24.39 8.39 12.05
CA ASP A 209 25.35 9.32 12.64
C ASP A 209 25.22 10.73 12.03
N ILE A 210 25.28 10.83 10.70
CA ILE A 210 25.14 12.11 9.98
C ILE A 210 23.78 12.73 10.26
N TYR A 211 22.70 11.94 10.24
CA TYR A 211 21.34 12.41 10.52
C TYR A 211 21.18 12.89 11.97
N ALA A 212 21.92 12.32 12.93
CA ALA A 212 21.87 12.78 14.32
C ALA A 212 22.58 14.13 14.51
N GLU A 213 23.64 14.39 13.74
CA GLU A 213 24.39 15.65 13.73
C GLU A 213 23.72 16.72 12.87
N THR A 214 23.05 16.30 11.80
CA THR A 214 22.29 17.15 10.90
C THR A 214 20.95 17.46 11.56
N ARG A 215 20.68 18.74 11.81
CA ARG A 215 19.47 19.21 12.50
C ARG A 215 18.24 19.15 11.56
N VAL A 216 17.90 17.94 11.11
CA VAL A 216 16.83 17.68 10.14
C VAL A 216 15.46 17.71 10.81
N HIS A 217 14.50 18.43 10.21
CA HIS A 217 13.11 18.42 10.67
C HIS A 217 12.46 17.04 10.56
N ARG A 218 11.72 16.64 11.60
CA ARG A 218 11.01 15.36 11.63
C ARG A 218 9.66 15.46 10.93
N LEU A 219 9.32 14.43 10.13
CA LEU A 219 8.03 14.33 9.46
C LEU A 219 6.87 13.96 10.40
N ALA A 220 7.17 13.41 11.59
CA ALA A 220 6.17 12.90 12.52
C ALA A 220 5.17 13.97 12.99
N SER A 221 5.60 15.22 13.17
CA SER A 221 4.73 16.32 13.62
C SER A 221 3.60 16.61 12.62
N PHE A 222 3.92 16.60 11.33
CA PHE A 222 2.94 16.79 10.24
C PHE A 222 1.83 15.73 10.28
N PHE A 223 2.21 14.46 10.36
CA PHE A 223 1.25 13.36 10.45
C PHE A 223 0.43 13.37 11.74
N GLY A 224 1.05 13.80 12.85
CA GLY A 224 0.36 13.94 14.13
C GLY A 224 -0.71 15.02 14.12
N ALA A 225 -0.36 16.19 13.58
CA ALA A 225 -1.30 17.30 13.40
C ALA A 225 -2.47 16.89 12.50
N PHE A 226 -2.19 16.27 11.35
CA PHE A 226 -3.23 15.80 10.45
C PHE A 226 -4.14 14.74 11.10
N ARG A 227 -3.57 13.76 11.82
CA ARG A 227 -4.34 12.77 12.56
C ARG A 227 -5.29 13.43 13.57
N ASN A 228 -4.80 14.42 14.33
CA ASN A 228 -5.61 15.11 15.32
C ASN A 228 -6.77 15.87 14.64
N THR A 229 -6.52 16.51 13.50
CA THR A 229 -7.58 17.15 12.72
C THR A 229 -8.66 16.16 12.26
N LEU A 230 -8.27 14.98 11.76
CA LEU A 230 -9.26 13.94 11.41
C LEU A 230 -10.05 13.46 12.65
N GLN A 231 -9.43 13.35 13.82
CA GLN A 231 -10.11 12.98 15.07
C GLN A 231 -11.14 14.02 15.51
N ASN A 232 -10.83 15.30 15.34
CA ASN A 232 -11.72 16.39 15.74
C ASN A 232 -12.93 16.56 14.80
N MET A 233 -12.88 15.98 13.59
CA MET A 233 -14.00 15.91 12.65
C MET A 233 -15.02 14.80 12.97
N LYS A 234 -14.83 14.00 14.04
CA LYS A 234 -15.79 12.97 14.43
C LYS A 234 -17.04 13.60 15.03
N GLU A 235 -18.16 13.50 14.32
CA GLU A 235 -19.46 13.85 14.87
C GLU A 235 -20.01 12.72 15.78
N GLY A 236 -20.61 13.09 16.92
CA GLY A 236 -21.46 12.19 17.72
C GLY A 236 -20.76 11.07 18.49
N GLY A 237 -19.42 11.09 18.65
CA GLY A 237 -18.65 10.18 19.52
C GLY A 237 -18.49 8.73 19.03
N ASP A 238 -19.48 8.18 18.31
CA ASP A 238 -19.47 6.81 17.78
C ASP A 238 -18.87 6.69 16.36
N GLY A 239 -18.64 7.83 15.72
CA GLY A 239 -18.09 7.98 14.38
C GLY A 239 -16.66 7.47 14.21
N ARG A 240 -16.42 6.65 13.18
CA ARG A 240 -15.07 6.14 12.84
C ARG A 240 -14.42 6.93 11.71
N ILE A 241 -13.10 6.85 11.67
CA ILE A 241 -12.26 7.40 10.60
C ILE A 241 -11.63 6.22 9.85
N ALA A 242 -11.66 6.28 8.53
CA ALA A 242 -11.05 5.27 7.70
C ALA A 242 -10.35 5.87 6.47
N VAL A 243 -9.38 5.13 5.94
CA VAL A 243 -8.80 5.33 4.61
C VAL A 243 -9.63 4.48 3.63
N LEU A 244 -10.20 5.13 2.61
CA LEU A 244 -10.94 4.46 1.53
C LEU A 244 -10.00 4.19 0.35
N SER A 245 -9.76 2.92 0.07
CA SER A 245 -8.85 2.43 -0.96
C SER A 245 -9.63 1.78 -2.12
N PRO A 246 -9.14 1.87 -3.36
CA PRO A 246 -9.64 1.09 -4.50
C PRO A 246 -9.21 -0.39 -4.49
N GLY A 247 -8.42 -0.83 -3.50
CA GLY A 247 -7.98 -2.21 -3.34
C GLY A 247 -6.57 -2.52 -3.87
N PRO A 248 -6.09 -3.78 -3.74
CA PRO A 248 -4.69 -4.16 -3.97
C PRO A 248 -4.21 -4.04 -5.42
N ALA A 249 -5.12 -3.94 -6.39
CA ALA A 249 -4.76 -3.72 -7.77
C ALA A 249 -4.17 -2.32 -8.00
N ASN A 250 -4.41 -1.35 -7.11
CA ASN A 250 -3.93 0.01 -7.30
C ASN A 250 -2.41 0.15 -7.10
N GLU A 251 -1.78 1.02 -7.89
CA GLU A 251 -0.32 1.23 -7.87
C GLU A 251 0.24 1.74 -6.55
N THR A 252 -0.56 2.47 -5.76
CA THR A 252 -0.17 3.02 -4.46
C THR A 252 -0.85 2.32 -3.28
N TYR A 253 -1.41 1.12 -3.47
CA TYR A 253 -2.09 0.38 -2.38
C TYR A 253 -1.18 0.15 -1.16
N TYR A 254 0.12 -0.11 -1.38
CA TYR A 254 1.10 -0.22 -0.30
C TYR A 254 1.05 0.99 0.64
N GLU A 255 1.07 2.20 0.06
CA GLU A 255 1.01 3.44 0.82
C GLU A 255 -0.31 3.56 1.60
N HIS A 256 -1.43 3.15 1.01
CA HIS A 256 -2.74 3.23 1.67
C HIS A 256 -2.75 2.38 2.94
N ALA A 257 -2.30 1.12 2.84
CA ALA A 257 -2.20 0.21 3.96
C ALA A 257 -1.16 0.69 5.00
N TYR A 258 -0.03 1.22 4.52
CA TYR A 258 1.03 1.74 5.38
C TYR A 258 0.57 2.93 6.21
N ILE A 259 -0.05 3.94 5.59
CA ILE A 259 -0.54 5.14 6.27
C ILE A 259 -1.68 4.80 7.23
N ALA A 260 -2.61 3.92 6.83
CA ALA A 260 -3.67 3.45 7.71
C ALA A 260 -3.08 2.83 9.00
N ARG A 261 -2.08 1.96 8.86
CA ARG A 261 -1.36 1.37 10.01
C ARG A 261 -0.60 2.42 10.82
N TYR A 262 0.12 3.32 10.17
CA TYR A 262 0.95 4.35 10.83
C TYR A 262 0.11 5.33 11.66
N LEU A 263 -1.07 5.71 11.17
CA LEU A 263 -1.99 6.62 11.87
C LEU A 263 -3.01 5.92 12.77
N GLY A 264 -3.11 4.59 12.71
CA GLY A 264 -4.08 3.80 13.46
C GLY A 264 -5.52 3.95 12.94
N LEU A 265 -5.70 4.11 11.63
CA LEU A 265 -6.99 4.23 10.95
C LEU A 265 -7.42 2.88 10.35
N MET A 266 -8.73 2.72 10.11
CA MET A 266 -9.22 1.55 9.37
C MET A 266 -8.85 1.68 7.88
N LEU A 267 -8.45 0.59 7.23
CA LEU A 267 -8.34 0.51 5.77
C LEU A 267 -9.61 -0.16 5.24
N LEU A 268 -10.38 0.56 4.43
CA LEU A 268 -11.67 0.11 3.88
C LEU A 268 -11.66 0.19 2.36
N GLU A 269 -12.42 -0.68 1.72
CA GLU A 269 -12.75 -0.63 0.29
C GLU A 269 -14.24 -0.28 0.11
N GLY A 270 -14.68 0.05 -1.12
CA GLY A 270 -16.06 0.48 -1.37
C GLY A 270 -17.11 -0.54 -0.91
N GLU A 271 -16.80 -1.83 -1.02
CA GLU A 271 -17.65 -2.94 -0.56
C GLU A 271 -17.61 -3.17 0.97
N ASP A 272 -16.69 -2.55 1.70
CA ASP A 272 -16.76 -2.56 3.16
C ASP A 272 -17.84 -1.59 3.67
N LEU A 273 -18.29 -0.68 2.82
CA LEU A 273 -19.21 0.40 3.15
C LEU A 273 -20.63 0.16 2.60
N THR A 274 -21.61 0.76 3.26
CA THR A 274 -22.99 0.85 2.80
C THR A 274 -23.61 2.14 3.31
N VAL A 275 -24.54 2.71 2.57
CA VAL A 275 -25.30 3.88 3.02
C VAL A 275 -26.66 3.43 3.56
N VAL A 276 -26.99 3.82 4.80
CA VAL A 276 -28.25 3.49 5.46
C VAL A 276 -28.78 4.73 6.16
N ASN A 277 -30.02 5.13 5.87
CA ASN A 277 -30.65 6.35 6.39
C ASN A 277 -29.74 7.58 6.20
N ASP A 278 -29.26 7.75 4.97
CA ASP A 278 -28.33 8.81 4.56
C ASP A 278 -26.97 8.83 5.28
N LYS A 279 -26.61 7.79 6.06
CA LYS A 279 -25.33 7.69 6.78
C LYS A 279 -24.43 6.62 6.19
N VAL A 280 -23.15 6.93 6.06
CA VAL A 280 -22.14 5.93 5.68
C VAL A 280 -21.85 5.01 6.85
N MET A 281 -21.99 3.71 6.62
CA MET A 281 -21.78 2.66 7.61
C MET A 281 -20.72 1.68 7.09
N VAL A 282 -19.84 1.20 7.96
CA VAL A 282 -18.97 0.06 7.68
C VAL A 282 -19.65 -1.25 8.11
N ARG A 283 -19.60 -2.26 7.24
CA ARG A 283 -19.99 -3.64 7.53
C ARG A 283 -18.94 -4.29 8.42
N THR A 284 -19.31 -4.61 9.66
CA THR A 284 -18.43 -5.34 10.59
C THR A 284 -19.10 -6.64 11.02
N VAL A 285 -18.29 -7.57 11.51
CA VAL A 285 -18.77 -8.81 12.13
C VAL A 285 -19.62 -8.58 13.40
N ALA A 286 -19.62 -7.36 13.96
CA ALA A 286 -20.51 -6.95 15.05
C ALA A 286 -21.79 -6.23 14.57
N GLY A 287 -21.98 -6.07 13.26
CA GLY A 287 -23.03 -5.28 12.62
C GLY A 287 -22.55 -3.94 12.06
N LEU A 288 -23.48 -3.13 11.57
CA LEU A 288 -23.16 -1.84 10.97
C LEU A 288 -22.64 -0.84 12.01
N LYS A 289 -21.60 -0.09 11.64
CA LYS A 289 -21.01 0.97 12.47
C LYS A 289 -20.85 2.26 11.66
N PRO A 290 -21.15 3.44 12.23
CA PRO A 290 -21.08 4.69 11.48
C PRO A 290 -19.64 5.10 11.17
N ILE A 291 -19.46 5.70 9.99
CA ILE A 291 -18.23 6.34 9.52
C ILE A 291 -18.49 7.84 9.41
N SER A 292 -17.67 8.64 10.07
CA SER A 292 -17.78 10.11 10.03
C SER A 292 -16.77 10.73 9.08
N VAL A 293 -15.60 10.10 8.90
CA VAL A 293 -14.52 10.65 8.06
C VAL A 293 -13.92 9.56 7.18
N LEU A 294 -13.84 9.83 5.88
CA LEU A 294 -13.21 8.97 4.90
C LEU A 294 -12.06 9.71 4.21
N TRP A 295 -10.83 9.28 4.46
CA TRP A 295 -9.68 9.69 3.66
C TRP A 295 -9.62 8.88 2.37
N ARG A 296 -10.12 9.47 1.29
CA ARG A 296 -10.25 8.85 -0.04
C ARG A 296 -8.91 8.78 -0.76
N ARG A 297 -8.64 7.61 -1.34
CA ARG A 297 -7.44 7.27 -2.13
C ARG A 297 -7.77 6.76 -3.55
N MET A 298 -8.91 7.17 -4.08
CA MET A 298 -9.42 6.83 -5.42
C MET A 298 -9.98 8.09 -6.09
N ASP A 299 -10.08 8.11 -7.42
CA ASP A 299 -10.63 9.24 -8.16
C ASP A 299 -12.12 9.44 -7.88
N ALA A 300 -12.60 10.70 -7.95
CA ALA A 300 -13.90 11.06 -7.40
C ALA A 300 -15.07 10.43 -8.17
N ALA A 301 -14.96 10.29 -9.50
CA ALA A 301 -15.99 9.69 -10.35
C ALA A 301 -16.33 8.24 -9.94
N TYR A 302 -15.38 7.51 -9.38
CA TYR A 302 -15.59 6.12 -8.97
C TYR A 302 -16.23 5.97 -7.60
N ALA A 303 -16.44 7.05 -6.84
CA ALA A 303 -16.87 6.96 -5.45
C ALA A 303 -18.34 6.48 -5.29
N ASP A 304 -19.20 6.73 -6.26
CA ASP A 304 -20.62 6.36 -6.21
C ASP A 304 -21.14 5.87 -7.57
N PRO A 305 -21.42 4.57 -7.73
CA PRO A 305 -21.94 4.04 -8.99
C PRO A 305 -23.39 4.44 -9.29
N LEU A 306 -24.15 4.98 -8.33
CA LEU A 306 -25.55 5.39 -8.59
C LEU A 306 -25.66 6.75 -9.24
N GLU A 307 -24.77 7.69 -8.87
CA GLU A 307 -24.87 9.09 -9.29
C GLU A 307 -23.68 9.59 -10.11
N LEU A 308 -22.54 8.90 -10.08
CA LEU A 308 -21.32 9.30 -10.79
C LEU A 308 -21.03 8.34 -11.95
N ASP A 309 -20.18 7.33 -11.75
CA ASP A 309 -19.86 6.33 -12.79
C ASP A 309 -20.50 4.97 -12.48
N GLN A 310 -21.54 4.63 -13.24
CA GLN A 310 -22.26 3.35 -13.15
C GLN A 310 -21.39 2.10 -13.39
N HIS A 311 -20.22 2.24 -14.02
CA HIS A 311 -19.29 1.13 -14.22
C HIS A 311 -18.29 0.98 -13.06
N SER A 312 -18.38 1.83 -12.03
CA SER A 312 -17.52 1.72 -10.86
C SER A 312 -17.84 0.46 -10.04
N HIS A 313 -16.84 -0.39 -9.89
CA HIS A 313 -16.87 -1.55 -8.98
C HIS A 313 -16.18 -1.30 -7.64
N ILE A 314 -15.62 -0.11 -7.45
CA ILE A 314 -14.82 0.24 -6.26
C ILE A 314 -15.49 1.30 -5.38
N GLY A 315 -16.60 1.88 -5.85
CA GLY A 315 -17.40 2.87 -5.13
C GLY A 315 -18.41 2.27 -4.16
N THR A 316 -19.10 3.14 -3.43
CA THR A 316 -20.18 2.76 -2.52
C THR A 316 -21.48 3.42 -2.98
N PRO A 317 -22.52 2.63 -3.35
CA PRO A 317 -23.81 3.16 -3.74
C PRO A 317 -24.39 4.12 -2.69
N GLY A 318 -24.77 5.34 -3.11
CA GLY A 318 -25.41 6.34 -2.27
C GLY A 318 -24.44 7.25 -1.49
N MET A 319 -23.14 7.17 -1.77
CA MET A 319 -22.12 8.05 -1.17
C MET A 319 -22.42 9.54 -1.43
N VAL A 320 -22.87 9.90 -2.64
CA VAL A 320 -23.24 11.29 -2.97
C VAL A 320 -24.44 11.76 -2.15
N GLN A 321 -25.44 10.90 -1.96
CA GLN A 321 -26.57 11.19 -1.08
C GLN A 321 -26.15 11.41 0.37
N ALA A 322 -25.22 10.60 0.90
CA ALA A 322 -24.68 10.78 2.25
C ALA A 322 -23.93 12.12 2.40
N LEU A 323 -23.20 12.55 1.37
CA LEU A 323 -22.56 13.87 1.33
C LEU A 323 -23.59 15.01 1.35
N ARG A 324 -24.68 14.90 0.59
CA ARG A 324 -25.77 15.89 0.61
C ARG A 324 -26.44 16.02 1.98
N ALA A 325 -26.58 14.90 2.68
CA ALA A 325 -27.07 14.86 4.06
C ALA A 325 -26.04 15.32 5.10
N GLN A 326 -24.82 15.67 4.66
CA GLN A 326 -23.70 16.08 5.52
C GLN A 326 -23.36 15.07 6.60
N SER A 327 -23.61 13.78 6.37
CA SER A 327 -23.42 12.72 7.37
C SER A 327 -21.98 12.16 7.43
N VAL A 328 -21.16 12.53 6.44
CA VAL A 328 -19.77 12.08 6.29
C VAL A 328 -18.91 13.21 5.73
N THR A 329 -17.68 13.33 6.23
CA THR A 329 -16.63 14.15 5.65
C THR A 329 -15.71 13.29 4.79
N ILE A 330 -15.49 13.67 3.53
CA ILE A 330 -14.52 13.00 2.65
C ILE A 330 -13.30 13.90 2.46
N VAL A 331 -12.12 13.31 2.66
CA VAL A 331 -10.82 13.97 2.50
C VAL A 331 -10.14 13.44 1.24
N ASN A 332 -9.92 14.22 0.19
CA ASN A 332 -10.57 15.50 -0.12
C ASN A 332 -11.96 15.30 -0.71
N ALA A 333 -12.78 16.35 -0.69
CA ALA A 333 -14.13 16.34 -1.24
C ALA A 333 -14.16 15.80 -2.67
N LEU A 334 -15.25 15.12 -3.03
CA LEU A 334 -15.45 14.67 -4.41
C LEU A 334 -15.49 15.88 -5.35
N GLY A 335 -14.94 15.73 -6.56
CA GLY A 335 -14.81 16.84 -7.53
C GLY A 335 -13.53 17.68 -7.40
N SER A 336 -12.73 17.44 -6.36
CA SER A 336 -11.46 18.16 -6.16
C SER A 336 -10.42 17.97 -7.26
N GLY A 337 -10.52 16.91 -8.07
CA GLY A 337 -9.66 16.68 -9.22
C GLY A 337 -9.72 17.75 -10.31
N ILE A 338 -10.79 18.56 -10.36
CA ILE A 338 -10.88 19.66 -11.32
C ILE A 338 -9.75 20.69 -11.13
N LEU A 339 -9.27 20.86 -9.89
CA LEU A 339 -8.18 21.78 -9.58
C LEU A 339 -6.82 21.31 -10.11
N GLU A 340 -6.67 20.03 -10.47
CA GLU A 340 -5.43 19.49 -11.07
C GLU A 340 -5.33 19.81 -12.57
N THR A 341 -6.35 20.45 -13.16
CA THR A 341 -6.43 20.74 -14.60
C THR A 341 -5.28 21.62 -15.05
N ARG A 342 -4.43 21.11 -15.96
CA ARG A 342 -3.23 21.80 -16.45
C ARG A 342 -3.52 23.21 -16.98
N ALA A 343 -4.61 23.41 -17.71
CA ALA A 343 -4.97 24.73 -18.23
C ALA A 343 -5.33 25.76 -17.15
N LEU A 344 -5.71 25.36 -15.93
CA LEU A 344 -5.99 26.31 -14.84
C LEU A 344 -4.75 27.11 -14.45
N LEU A 345 -3.55 26.56 -14.64
CA LEU A 345 -2.28 27.24 -14.36
C LEU A 345 -2.16 28.59 -15.07
N ALA A 346 -2.74 28.73 -16.26
CA ALA A 346 -2.75 29.98 -17.04
C ALA A 346 -3.55 31.11 -16.37
N PHE A 347 -4.52 30.76 -15.52
CA PHE A 347 -5.45 31.70 -14.90
C PHE A 347 -5.10 32.01 -13.43
N MET A 348 -4.24 31.20 -12.80
CA MET A 348 -3.89 31.31 -11.38
C MET A 348 -3.47 32.71 -10.92
N PRO A 349 -2.61 33.47 -11.64
CA PRO A 349 -2.22 34.81 -11.19
C PRO A 349 -3.40 35.78 -11.11
N THR A 350 -4.30 35.75 -12.11
CA THR A 350 -5.48 36.61 -12.15
C THR A 350 -6.50 36.21 -11.09
N ILE A 351 -6.74 34.90 -10.92
CA ILE A 351 -7.65 34.39 -9.89
C ILE A 351 -7.13 34.72 -8.49
N CYS A 352 -5.81 34.67 -8.25
CA CYS A 352 -5.20 35.03 -6.97
C CYS A 352 -5.49 36.49 -6.59
N ARG A 353 -5.30 37.42 -7.54
CA ARG A 353 -5.60 38.83 -7.32
C ARG A 353 -7.08 39.07 -6.99
N GLU A 354 -7.98 38.37 -7.67
CA GLU A 354 -9.42 38.54 -7.46
C GLU A 354 -9.87 37.95 -6.12
N LEU A 355 -9.48 36.72 -5.80
CA LEU A 355 -9.98 36.01 -4.62
C LEU A 355 -9.25 36.39 -3.33
N LEU A 356 -7.94 36.66 -3.41
CA LEU A 356 -7.11 36.95 -2.23
C LEU A 356 -6.68 38.42 -2.13
N GLY A 357 -6.83 39.22 -3.19
CA GLY A 357 -6.38 40.62 -3.20
C GLY A 357 -4.85 40.77 -3.21
N GLU A 358 -4.10 39.70 -3.53
CA GLU A 358 -2.63 39.68 -3.51
C GLU A 358 -2.07 38.95 -4.74
N GLU A 359 -0.79 39.23 -5.05
CA GLU A 359 -0.06 38.52 -6.10
C GLU A 359 0.30 37.10 -5.66
N LEU A 360 0.39 36.21 -6.65
CA LEU A 360 0.79 34.83 -6.43
C LEU A 360 2.26 34.78 -6.01
N LYS A 361 2.53 34.29 -4.79
CA LYS A 361 3.87 34.25 -4.18
C LYS A 361 4.82 33.28 -4.89
N LEU A 362 4.29 32.17 -5.38
CA LEU A 362 5.05 31.18 -6.16
C LEU A 362 4.53 31.12 -7.59
N PRO A 363 5.36 31.44 -8.59
CA PRO A 363 4.94 31.33 -9.98
C PRO A 363 4.67 29.87 -10.35
N SER A 364 3.73 29.67 -11.27
CA SER A 364 3.56 28.39 -11.96
C SER A 364 4.47 28.37 -13.20
N ILE A 365 4.73 27.19 -13.74
CA ILE A 365 5.26 27.05 -15.10
C ILE A 365 4.43 27.89 -16.10
N ALA A 366 5.11 28.64 -16.97
CA ALA A 366 4.46 29.48 -17.97
C ALA A 366 3.57 28.62 -18.87
N THR A 367 2.26 28.90 -18.84
CA THR A 367 1.22 28.06 -19.44
C THR A 367 0.23 28.93 -20.20
N TRP A 368 -0.08 28.53 -21.43
CA TRP A 368 -1.04 29.19 -22.32
C TRP A 368 -2.11 28.21 -22.76
N TRP A 369 -3.38 28.51 -22.48
CA TRP A 369 -4.50 27.70 -22.96
C TRP A 369 -4.85 28.08 -24.40
N CYS A 370 -4.74 27.12 -25.32
CA CYS A 370 -4.91 27.37 -26.76
C CYS A 370 -6.39 27.54 -27.18
N GLY A 371 -7.32 27.51 -26.22
CA GLY A 371 -8.72 27.85 -26.45
C GLY A 371 -8.93 29.34 -26.73
N GLN A 372 -8.07 30.20 -26.19
CA GLN A 372 -8.09 31.64 -26.48
C GLN A 372 -7.21 31.97 -27.70
N GLU A 373 -7.68 32.91 -28.52
CA GLU A 373 -7.05 33.21 -29.82
C GLU A 373 -5.65 33.85 -29.68
N SER A 374 -5.47 34.76 -28.73
CA SER A 374 -4.18 35.41 -28.45
C SER A 374 -3.11 34.41 -28.00
N GLU A 375 -3.49 33.54 -27.07
CA GLU A 375 -2.68 32.50 -26.45
C GLU A 375 -2.31 31.44 -27.49
N ARG A 376 -3.29 30.99 -28.28
CA ARG A 376 -3.07 30.09 -29.42
C ARG A 376 -2.07 30.67 -30.42
N SER A 377 -2.21 31.94 -30.77
CA SER A 377 -1.30 32.63 -31.68
C SER A 377 0.11 32.74 -31.09
N GLN A 378 0.23 32.97 -29.79
CA GLN A 378 1.51 33.03 -29.08
C GLN A 378 2.22 31.67 -29.09
N VAL A 379 1.49 30.60 -28.82
CA VAL A 379 2.01 29.22 -28.88
C VAL A 379 2.45 28.87 -30.30
N ALA A 380 1.64 29.16 -31.31
CA ALA A 380 1.97 28.90 -32.70
C ALA A 380 3.26 29.64 -33.15
N ARG A 381 3.43 30.91 -32.78
CA ARG A 381 4.64 31.69 -33.10
C ARG A 381 5.91 31.17 -32.45
N ASN A 382 5.79 30.54 -31.27
CA ASN A 382 6.93 30.10 -30.46
C ASN A 382 7.02 28.57 -30.34
N ILE A 383 6.39 27.82 -31.24
CA ILE A 383 6.19 26.38 -31.11
C ILE A 383 7.48 25.60 -30.79
N GLU A 384 8.62 26.01 -31.35
CA GLU A 384 9.93 25.37 -31.13
C GLU A 384 10.39 25.38 -29.66
N LYS A 385 9.88 26.33 -28.86
CA LYS A 385 10.18 26.51 -27.43
C LYS A 385 9.06 26.02 -26.51
N MET A 386 8.05 25.36 -27.08
CA MET A 386 6.86 24.94 -26.35
C MET A 386 6.81 23.41 -26.23
N VAL A 387 6.27 22.95 -25.11
CA VAL A 387 5.70 21.62 -24.94
C VAL A 387 4.20 21.74 -25.11
N ILE A 388 3.62 20.98 -26.03
CA ILE A 388 2.18 20.97 -26.28
C ILE A 388 1.57 19.71 -25.70
N GLY A 389 0.49 19.84 -24.95
CA GLY A 389 -0.20 18.69 -24.37
C GLY A 389 -1.67 18.97 -24.04
N PRO A 390 -2.38 17.98 -23.47
CA PRO A 390 -3.80 18.09 -23.19
C PRO A 390 -4.11 19.12 -22.09
N ALA A 391 -5.06 20.01 -22.35
CA ALA A 391 -5.51 21.06 -21.42
C ALA A 391 -6.12 20.49 -20.13
N TYR A 392 -6.83 19.35 -20.25
CA TYR A 392 -7.51 18.68 -19.15
C TYR A 392 -6.66 17.62 -18.44
N SER A 393 -5.36 17.52 -18.78
CA SER A 393 -4.46 16.60 -18.08
C SER A 393 -4.31 17.01 -16.61
N ARG A 394 -4.25 16.01 -15.73
CA ARG A 394 -3.98 16.15 -14.29
C ARG A 394 -2.53 15.83 -13.90
N LEU A 395 -1.74 15.44 -14.90
CA LEU A 395 -0.36 15.01 -14.72
C LEU A 395 0.58 16.13 -15.21
N PRO A 396 1.75 16.31 -14.57
CA PRO A 396 2.76 17.19 -15.10
C PRO A 396 3.23 16.68 -16.47
N PHE A 397 3.68 17.59 -17.35
CA PHE A 397 4.01 17.25 -18.74
C PHE A 397 5.09 16.16 -18.89
N PHE A 398 5.97 16.01 -17.90
CA PHE A 398 7.02 14.99 -17.91
C PHE A 398 6.56 13.62 -17.40
N ASP A 399 5.35 13.51 -16.86
CA ASP A 399 4.79 12.28 -16.24
C ASP A 399 3.39 11.98 -16.80
N ASP A 400 3.11 12.35 -18.07
CA ASP A 400 1.78 12.21 -18.70
C ASP A 400 1.69 11.09 -19.75
N ASN A 401 2.54 10.06 -19.62
CA ASN A 401 2.59 8.90 -20.51
C ASN A 401 2.85 9.26 -21.98
N GLY A 402 3.59 10.35 -22.23
CA GLY A 402 3.97 10.77 -23.59
C GLY A 402 2.84 11.46 -24.36
N GLN A 403 1.82 11.95 -23.67
CA GLN A 403 0.76 12.75 -24.27
C GLN A 403 1.22 14.17 -24.61
N SER A 404 2.26 14.66 -23.91
CA SER A 404 2.92 15.92 -24.25
C SER A 404 4.04 15.71 -25.27
N VAL A 405 4.12 16.64 -26.22
CA VAL A 405 5.08 16.61 -27.32
C VAL A 405 5.89 17.89 -27.36
N LEU A 406 7.19 17.77 -27.60
CA LEU A 406 8.06 18.91 -27.79
C LEU A 406 7.78 19.53 -29.16
N GLY A 407 7.46 20.82 -29.20
CA GLY A 407 7.03 21.47 -30.42
C GLY A 407 8.10 21.47 -31.53
N SER A 408 9.38 21.39 -31.17
CA SER A 408 10.47 21.23 -32.15
C SER A 408 10.50 19.88 -32.86
N THR A 409 9.87 18.85 -32.29
CA THR A 409 9.77 17.51 -32.89
C THR A 409 8.53 17.36 -33.78
N LEU A 410 7.54 18.26 -33.66
CA LEU A 410 6.27 18.19 -34.38
C LEU A 410 6.41 18.37 -35.90
N ARG A 411 7.38 19.17 -36.36
CA ARG A 411 7.54 19.48 -37.80
C ARG A 411 7.94 18.29 -38.66
N SER A 412 8.58 17.27 -38.09
CA SER A 412 9.09 16.12 -38.84
C SER A 412 8.07 15.00 -39.07
N THR A 413 6.94 14.98 -38.34
CA THR A 413 6.04 13.82 -38.28
C THR A 413 4.55 14.15 -38.52
N ALA A 414 4.15 15.42 -38.62
CA ALA A 414 2.75 15.82 -38.71
C ALA A 414 2.17 15.72 -40.14
N LYS A 415 0.94 15.19 -40.27
CA LYS A 415 0.16 15.12 -41.53
C LYS A 415 -0.59 16.43 -41.86
N GLU A 416 -0.90 17.23 -40.85
CA GLU A 416 -1.60 18.53 -40.93
C GLU A 416 -0.66 19.65 -40.46
N SER A 417 -0.93 20.91 -40.85
CA SER A 417 -0.12 22.02 -40.36
C SER A 417 -0.38 22.25 -38.86
N ILE A 418 0.65 22.65 -38.11
CA ILE A 418 0.54 22.94 -36.67
C ILE A 418 -0.53 24.02 -36.42
N ALA A 419 -0.68 24.97 -37.35
CA ALA A 419 -1.70 26.01 -37.26
C ALA A 419 -3.12 25.44 -37.37
N ASP A 420 -3.38 24.51 -38.29
CA ASP A 420 -4.69 23.87 -38.46
C ASP A 420 -5.03 23.01 -37.23
N TRP A 421 -4.06 22.26 -36.71
CA TRP A 421 -4.23 21.46 -35.48
C TRP A 421 -4.60 22.34 -34.28
N LEU A 422 -3.86 23.41 -34.04
CA LEU A 422 -4.16 24.35 -32.95
C LEU A 422 -5.50 25.06 -33.18
N GLN A 423 -5.90 25.32 -34.42
CA GLN A 423 -7.19 25.95 -34.72
C GLN A 423 -8.37 25.00 -34.42
N THR A 424 -8.26 23.74 -34.79
CA THR A 424 -9.33 22.73 -34.58
C THR A 424 -9.41 22.26 -33.13
N ASP A 425 -8.26 21.92 -32.54
CA ASP A 425 -8.20 21.29 -31.21
C ASP A 425 -7.71 22.21 -30.10
N GLY A 426 -7.46 23.49 -30.35
CA GLY A 426 -6.86 24.43 -29.39
C GLY A 426 -7.54 24.48 -28.02
N HIS A 427 -8.87 24.35 -27.98
CA HIS A 427 -9.63 24.30 -26.71
C HIS A 427 -9.26 23.11 -25.81
N LYS A 428 -8.73 22.02 -26.38
CA LYS A 428 -8.24 20.82 -25.67
C LYS A 428 -6.74 20.85 -25.41
N LEU A 429 -6.04 21.91 -25.80
CA LEU A 429 -4.58 21.98 -25.77
C LEU A 429 -4.06 23.12 -24.91
N VAL A 430 -2.88 22.91 -24.33
CA VAL A 430 -2.07 23.95 -23.70
C VAL A 430 -0.67 23.92 -24.31
N GLY A 431 -0.07 25.11 -24.42
CA GLY A 431 1.37 25.25 -24.59
C GLY A 431 2.01 25.60 -23.26
N GLN A 432 3.12 24.95 -22.92
CA GLN A 432 3.95 25.29 -21.78
C GLN A 432 5.38 25.56 -22.25
N GLU A 433 6.08 26.50 -21.62
CA GLU A 433 7.49 26.72 -21.94
C GLU A 433 8.33 25.48 -21.57
N VAL A 434 9.34 25.16 -22.38
CA VAL A 434 10.27 24.06 -22.07
C VAL A 434 11.07 24.43 -20.82
N VAL A 435 10.80 23.75 -19.71
CA VAL A 435 11.49 24.01 -18.44
C VAL A 435 12.71 23.11 -18.32
N THR A 436 13.85 23.72 -18.00
CA THR A 436 15.02 23.01 -17.47
C THR A 436 14.99 23.11 -15.96
N LEU A 437 14.76 21.99 -15.28
CA LEU A 437 14.73 21.92 -13.82
C LEU A 437 16.15 21.81 -13.26
N SER A 438 16.33 22.23 -12.00
CA SER A 438 17.61 22.08 -11.30
C SER A 438 18.08 20.64 -11.23
N THR A 439 19.40 20.48 -11.14
CA THR A 439 20.05 19.21 -10.87
C THR A 439 20.40 19.03 -9.40
N THR A 440 20.45 17.78 -8.95
CA THR A 440 20.91 17.40 -7.62
C THR A 440 21.87 16.22 -7.72
N PRO A 441 22.84 16.07 -6.79
CA PRO A 441 23.78 14.95 -6.81
C PRO A 441 23.08 13.60 -6.60
N ALA A 442 23.26 12.68 -7.55
CA ALA A 442 22.83 11.28 -7.46
C ALA A 442 24.03 10.34 -7.48
N TRP A 443 23.99 9.25 -6.72
CA TRP A 443 25.05 8.24 -6.74
C TRP A 443 24.82 7.23 -7.86
N VAL A 444 25.66 7.27 -8.90
CA VAL A 444 25.57 6.39 -10.07
C VAL A 444 26.95 5.84 -10.41
N GLY A 445 27.07 4.52 -10.52
CA GLY A 445 28.33 3.87 -10.92
C GLY A 445 29.52 4.19 -10.01
N GLY A 446 29.28 4.35 -8.71
CA GLY A 446 30.33 4.66 -7.73
C GLY A 446 30.75 6.13 -7.66
N LYS A 447 30.00 7.05 -8.31
CA LYS A 447 30.32 8.48 -8.36
C LYS A 447 29.07 9.33 -8.18
N LEU A 448 29.26 10.58 -7.74
CA LEU A 448 28.21 11.60 -7.74
C LEU A 448 28.07 12.20 -9.13
N VAL A 449 26.85 12.19 -9.68
CA VAL A 449 26.52 12.78 -10.98
C VAL A 449 25.32 13.71 -10.86
N PRO A 450 25.29 14.85 -11.57
CA PRO A 450 24.13 15.74 -11.56
C PRO A 450 22.96 15.06 -12.29
N ARG A 451 21.78 15.05 -11.66
CA ARG A 451 20.54 14.56 -12.27
C ARG A 451 19.41 15.56 -12.09
N PRO A 452 18.58 15.81 -13.12
CA PRO A 452 17.39 16.66 -12.97
C PRO A 452 16.50 16.16 -11.85
N MET A 453 15.88 17.08 -11.12
CA MET A 453 14.95 16.73 -10.05
C MET A 453 13.66 17.53 -10.03
N SER A 454 12.59 16.90 -9.53
CA SER A 454 11.40 17.59 -9.03
C SER A 454 11.13 17.17 -7.60
N LEU A 455 10.44 18.01 -6.84
CA LEU A 455 10.10 17.76 -5.43
C LEU A 455 8.58 17.67 -5.29
N ARG A 456 8.09 16.58 -4.69
CA ARG A 456 6.71 16.50 -4.22
C ARG A 456 6.64 16.90 -2.75
N VAL A 457 5.92 18.00 -2.48
CA VAL A 457 5.65 18.53 -1.15
C VAL A 457 4.21 18.26 -0.75
N PHE A 458 3.95 17.99 0.52
CA PHE A 458 2.60 17.71 1.03
C PHE A 458 2.11 18.81 1.96
N ALA A 459 0.82 19.13 1.89
CA ALA A 459 0.15 20.07 2.77
C ALA A 459 -1.06 19.40 3.43
N ALA A 460 -1.23 19.61 4.74
CA ALA A 460 -2.37 19.13 5.49
C ALA A 460 -3.06 20.30 6.18
N ARG A 461 -4.39 20.34 6.10
CA ARG A 461 -5.19 21.32 6.85
C ARG A 461 -5.19 20.91 8.31
N THR A 462 -4.95 21.89 9.18
CA THR A 462 -5.01 21.75 10.64
C THR A 462 -5.95 22.79 11.22
N GLU A 463 -6.21 22.74 12.53
CA GLU A 463 -7.00 23.77 13.23
C GLU A 463 -6.39 25.17 13.13
N LYS A 464 -5.07 25.25 12.91
CA LYS A 464 -4.32 26.52 12.79
C LYS A 464 -4.12 26.97 11.34
N GLY A 465 -4.79 26.31 10.38
CA GLY A 465 -4.59 26.52 8.94
C GLY A 465 -3.71 25.43 8.31
N TRP A 466 -3.18 25.70 7.12
CA TRP A 466 -2.34 24.74 6.38
C TRP A 466 -0.97 24.57 7.01
N GLN A 467 -0.57 23.31 7.17
CA GLN A 467 0.78 22.93 7.54
C GLN A 467 1.46 22.23 6.36
N ILE A 468 2.63 22.70 5.99
CA ILE A 468 3.48 22.06 4.99
C ILE A 468 4.35 21.00 5.68
N MET A 469 4.43 19.80 5.11
CA MET A 469 5.33 18.75 5.58
C MET A 469 6.77 19.25 5.47
N PRO A 470 7.60 19.25 6.52
CA PRO A 470 8.99 19.73 6.43
C PRO A 470 9.88 18.69 5.73
N GLY A 471 9.69 18.56 4.42
CA GLY A 471 10.30 17.57 3.54
C GLY A 471 9.31 17.11 2.48
N GLY A 472 9.51 15.88 2.01
CA GLY A 472 8.77 15.27 0.91
C GLY A 472 9.63 14.16 0.32
N PHE A 473 9.50 13.93 -0.98
CA PHE A 473 10.49 13.16 -1.72
C PHE A 473 10.79 13.84 -3.05
N ALA A 474 12.05 13.78 -3.46
CA ALA A 474 12.49 14.28 -4.74
C ALA A 474 12.51 13.13 -5.76
N ARG A 475 11.94 13.36 -6.94
CA ARG A 475 12.07 12.47 -8.10
C ARG A 475 13.34 12.84 -8.84
N ILE A 476 14.23 11.88 -9.01
CA ILE A 476 15.55 12.05 -9.62
C ILE A 476 15.55 11.34 -10.96
N GLY A 477 15.91 12.06 -12.03
CA GLY A 477 15.94 11.52 -13.38
C GLY A 477 16.93 10.37 -13.57
N SER A 478 16.55 9.36 -14.37
CA SER A 478 17.45 8.27 -14.77
C SER A 478 18.50 8.72 -15.81
N GLY A 479 18.15 9.75 -16.58
CA GLY A 479 18.95 10.41 -17.62
C GLY A 479 19.33 11.85 -17.26
N ALA A 480 19.91 12.57 -18.21
CA ALA A 480 20.19 14.00 -18.08
C ALA A 480 19.00 14.87 -18.54
N ASP A 481 18.01 14.26 -19.20
CA ASP A 481 16.81 14.92 -19.70
C ASP A 481 15.72 14.98 -18.60
N VAL A 482 14.97 16.08 -18.55
CA VAL A 482 13.82 16.30 -17.65
C VAL A 482 12.72 15.26 -17.90
N ALA A 483 12.56 14.78 -19.15
CA ALA A 483 11.65 13.68 -19.46
C ALA A 483 12.02 12.37 -18.73
N ALA A 484 13.26 12.24 -18.26
CA ALA A 484 13.73 11.07 -17.51
C ALA A 484 13.36 11.08 -16.02
N ILE A 485 12.66 12.12 -15.53
CA ILE A 485 12.20 12.25 -14.13
C ILE A 485 11.02 11.31 -13.82
N ALA A 486 10.25 10.90 -14.83
CA ALA A 486 9.12 9.99 -14.64
C ALA A 486 9.55 8.67 -13.99
N MET A 487 8.85 8.29 -12.91
CA MET A 487 9.15 7.09 -12.14
C MET A 487 8.88 5.80 -12.95
N GLN A 488 7.88 5.85 -13.84
CA GLN A 488 7.58 4.77 -14.79
C GLN A 488 8.69 4.62 -15.86
N SER A 489 9.50 5.67 -16.08
CA SER A 489 10.64 5.70 -17.00
C SER A 489 11.99 5.47 -16.30
N GLY A 490 11.97 4.90 -15.09
CA GLY A 490 13.18 4.49 -14.36
C GLY A 490 13.79 5.55 -13.43
N GLY A 491 13.07 6.65 -13.16
CA GLY A 491 13.46 7.61 -12.13
C GLY A 491 13.56 6.99 -10.73
N SER A 492 14.37 7.62 -9.86
CA SER A 492 14.53 7.21 -8.45
C SER A 492 13.98 8.26 -7.50
N ALA A 493 13.72 7.90 -6.25
CA ALA A 493 13.18 8.77 -5.22
C ALA A 493 14.23 9.03 -4.13
N ALA A 494 14.59 10.29 -3.91
CA ALA A 494 15.46 10.73 -2.83
C ALA A 494 14.63 11.29 -1.66
N ASP A 495 15.13 11.08 -0.44
CA ASP A 495 14.66 11.80 0.74
C ASP A 495 15.01 13.29 0.62
N VAL A 496 14.23 14.14 1.30
CA VAL A 496 14.40 15.59 1.29
C VAL A 496 14.57 16.05 2.72
N TRP A 497 15.76 16.53 3.05
CA TRP A 497 16.15 16.99 4.37
C TRP A 497 16.01 18.51 4.46
N ILE A 498 15.06 18.96 5.26
CA ILE A 498 14.99 20.37 5.66
C ILE A 498 15.89 20.52 6.89
N VAL A 499 16.94 21.32 6.74
CA VAL A 499 18.02 21.43 7.73
C VAL A 499 17.94 22.78 8.44
N SER A 500 17.87 22.74 9.76
CA SER A 500 17.85 23.93 10.61
C SER A 500 19.24 24.30 11.11
N ASP A 501 19.49 25.61 11.25
CA ASP A 501 20.64 26.12 11.99
C ASP A 501 20.47 25.98 13.50
N LYS A 502 19.28 25.65 14.00
CA LYS A 502 18.94 25.57 15.44
C LYS A 502 18.56 24.13 15.84
N PRO A 503 18.67 23.77 17.13
CA PRO A 503 18.15 22.49 17.60
C PRO A 503 16.66 22.35 17.27
N VAL A 504 16.31 21.27 16.57
CA VAL A 504 14.93 20.98 16.17
C VAL A 504 14.21 20.26 17.30
N GLU A 505 12.98 20.69 17.60
CA GLU A 505 12.12 20.02 18.57
C GLU A 505 11.80 18.57 18.17
N ARG A 506 11.96 17.65 19.12
CA ARG A 506 11.65 16.24 18.92
C ARG A 506 10.18 15.98 19.23
N HIS A 507 9.30 16.34 18.31
CA HIS A 507 7.90 15.92 18.40
C HIS A 507 7.78 14.40 18.21
N THR A 508 7.02 13.79 19.10
CA THR A 508 6.65 12.38 19.04
C THR A 508 5.15 12.28 18.73
N LEU A 509 4.74 11.23 18.01
CA LEU A 509 3.33 10.89 17.85
C LEU A 509 2.71 10.28 19.12
N LEU A 510 3.55 10.00 20.12
CA LEU A 510 3.11 9.53 21.42
C LEU A 510 2.40 10.70 22.12
N PRO A 511 1.14 10.53 22.55
CA PRO A 511 0.46 11.55 23.33
C PRO A 511 1.24 11.78 24.65
N ALA A 512 1.17 13.01 25.19
CA ALA A 512 1.46 13.23 26.60
C ALA A 512 0.52 12.33 27.42
N GLU A 513 0.95 11.81 28.57
CA GLU A 513 0.14 10.88 29.39
C GLU A 513 -1.23 11.47 29.73
N GLU A 514 -2.22 11.14 28.90
CA GLU A 514 -3.64 11.40 29.12
C GLU A 514 -4.38 10.05 29.08
N SER A 515 -5.59 10.06 29.63
CA SER A 515 -6.43 8.87 29.79
C SER A 515 -6.49 8.03 28.51
N PHE A 516 -6.22 6.72 28.63
CA PHE A 516 -6.32 5.80 27.50
C PHE A 516 -7.72 5.18 27.45
N THR A 517 -8.34 5.18 26.27
CA THR A 517 -9.55 4.39 25.99
C THR A 517 -9.15 3.14 25.22
N ARG A 518 -9.44 1.96 25.79
CA ARG A 518 -9.25 0.70 25.08
C ARG A 518 -10.44 0.49 24.15
N ASN A 519 -10.24 0.70 22.85
CA ASN A 519 -11.27 0.39 21.85
C ASN A 519 -11.63 -1.11 21.89
N MET A 520 -12.91 -1.41 22.11
CA MET A 520 -13.41 -2.78 22.25
C MET A 520 -13.60 -3.49 20.89
N PRO A 521 -13.51 -4.84 20.84
CA PRO A 521 -13.26 -5.63 19.63
C PRO A 521 -14.25 -5.67 18.45
N GLY A 522 -15.27 -4.81 18.43
CA GLY A 522 -16.37 -4.90 17.46
C GLY A 522 -16.12 -4.25 16.10
N SER A 523 -14.87 -3.96 15.72
CA SER A 523 -14.56 -3.13 14.54
C SER A 523 -13.89 -3.87 13.37
N LEU A 524 -13.88 -5.21 13.36
CA LEU A 524 -13.32 -5.95 12.22
C LEU A 524 -14.29 -5.88 11.03
N PRO A 525 -13.89 -5.30 9.88
CA PRO A 525 -14.72 -5.32 8.68
C PRO A 525 -15.01 -6.75 8.22
N SER A 526 -16.22 -7.00 7.72
CA SER A 526 -16.66 -8.35 7.31
C SER A 526 -15.76 -8.94 6.23
N ARG A 527 -15.34 -8.16 5.23
CA ARG A 527 -14.38 -8.60 4.20
C ARG A 527 -13.01 -8.97 4.76
N SER A 528 -12.52 -8.24 5.76
CA SER A 528 -11.27 -8.59 6.43
C SER A 528 -11.40 -9.91 7.20
N ALA A 529 -12.56 -10.15 7.82
CA ALA A 529 -12.87 -11.43 8.46
C ALA A 529 -12.94 -12.58 7.43
N ASP A 530 -13.53 -12.32 6.27
CA ASP A 530 -13.64 -13.28 5.16
C ASP A 530 -12.25 -13.67 4.62
N ASN A 531 -11.40 -12.69 4.34
CA ASN A 531 -10.02 -12.95 3.92
C ASN A 531 -9.21 -13.71 4.98
N LEU A 532 -9.40 -13.43 6.27
CA LEU A 532 -8.74 -14.17 7.35
C LEU A 532 -9.25 -15.61 7.44
N PHE A 533 -10.56 -15.80 7.34
CA PHE A 533 -11.20 -17.12 7.34
C PHE A 533 -10.69 -17.98 6.18
N TRP A 534 -10.75 -17.46 4.96
CA TRP A 534 -10.27 -18.17 3.77
C TRP A 534 -8.77 -18.38 3.74
N LEU A 535 -7.98 -17.41 4.21
CA LEU A 535 -6.54 -17.60 4.38
C LEU A 535 -6.24 -18.83 5.25
N GLY A 536 -6.93 -18.94 6.39
CA GLY A 536 -6.81 -20.10 7.27
C GLY A 536 -7.13 -21.42 6.54
N ARG A 537 -8.19 -21.44 5.74
CA ARG A 537 -8.59 -22.60 4.94
C ARG A 537 -7.57 -22.95 3.85
N TYR A 538 -7.14 -21.97 3.05
CA TYR A 538 -6.21 -22.20 1.95
C TYR A 538 -4.85 -22.72 2.44
N ILE A 539 -4.37 -22.23 3.58
CA ILE A 539 -3.14 -22.71 4.22
C ILE A 539 -3.27 -24.16 4.65
N GLU A 540 -4.35 -24.52 5.34
CA GLU A 540 -4.53 -25.91 5.80
C GLU A 540 -4.84 -26.86 4.64
N ARG A 541 -5.49 -26.38 3.57
CA ARG A 541 -5.69 -27.14 2.34
C ARG A 541 -4.36 -27.43 1.64
N ALA A 542 -3.49 -26.42 1.53
CA ALA A 542 -2.13 -26.60 1.04
C ALA A 542 -1.35 -27.56 1.93
N GLU A 543 -1.43 -27.43 3.26
CA GLU A 543 -0.79 -28.35 4.19
C GLU A 543 -1.26 -29.79 4.01
N GLY A 544 -2.57 -29.99 3.87
CA GLY A 544 -3.18 -31.30 3.68
C GLY A 544 -2.66 -31.97 2.41
N ALA A 545 -2.70 -31.26 1.28
CA ALA A 545 -2.17 -31.73 0.02
C ALA A 545 -0.68 -32.09 0.12
N LEU A 546 0.15 -31.21 0.71
CA LEU A 546 1.58 -31.46 0.91
C LEU A 546 1.84 -32.73 1.73
N ARG A 547 1.03 -33.00 2.77
CA ARG A 547 1.19 -34.19 3.61
C ARG A 547 0.83 -35.48 2.88
N ILE A 548 -0.25 -35.48 2.10
CA ILE A 548 -0.64 -36.65 1.29
C ILE A 548 0.39 -36.88 0.18
N LEU A 549 0.77 -35.84 -0.57
CA LEU A 549 1.76 -35.94 -1.64
C LEU A 549 3.11 -36.44 -1.12
N ARG A 550 3.57 -35.97 0.06
CA ARG A 550 4.79 -36.49 0.68
C ARG A 550 4.70 -37.98 0.96
N ALA A 551 3.59 -38.44 1.54
CA ALA A 551 3.39 -39.85 1.89
C ALA A 551 3.25 -40.73 0.63
N TRP A 552 2.60 -40.22 -0.42
CA TRP A 552 2.45 -40.89 -1.71
C TRP A 552 3.79 -41.00 -2.44
N HIS A 553 4.49 -39.88 -2.63
CA HIS A 553 5.78 -39.86 -3.32
C HIS A 553 6.87 -40.64 -2.59
N GLY A 554 6.83 -40.68 -1.25
CA GLY A 554 7.74 -41.50 -0.46
C GLY A 554 7.60 -43.00 -0.78
N ARG A 555 6.37 -43.50 -0.89
CA ARG A 555 6.09 -44.89 -1.29
C ARG A 555 6.35 -45.15 -2.77
N PHE A 556 5.96 -44.21 -3.64
CA PHE A 556 6.24 -44.30 -5.06
C PHE A 556 7.76 -44.37 -5.34
N ALA A 557 8.59 -43.71 -4.54
CA ALA A 557 10.04 -43.82 -4.65
C ALA A 557 10.59 -45.22 -4.30
N GLU A 558 9.86 -45.99 -3.49
CA GLU A 558 10.25 -47.36 -3.10
C GLU A 558 9.81 -48.39 -4.15
N SER A 559 8.60 -48.27 -4.70
CA SER A 559 8.03 -49.26 -5.63
C SER A 559 8.14 -48.89 -7.11
N ALA A 560 8.20 -47.59 -7.43
CA ALA A 560 8.12 -47.04 -8.79
C ALA A 560 6.90 -47.51 -9.61
N ASP A 561 5.86 -48.03 -8.94
CA ASP A 561 4.65 -48.54 -9.55
C ASP A 561 3.42 -47.78 -9.00
N PRO A 562 2.84 -46.84 -9.76
CA PRO A 562 1.69 -46.08 -9.30
C PRO A 562 0.40 -46.91 -9.26
N SER A 563 0.41 -48.12 -9.83
CA SER A 563 -0.74 -49.02 -9.88
C SER A 563 -0.88 -49.91 -8.65
N GLU A 564 0.07 -49.84 -7.70
CA GLU A 564 -0.06 -50.50 -6.40
C GLU A 564 -1.38 -50.11 -5.73
N PRO A 565 -2.15 -51.05 -5.14
CA PRO A 565 -3.50 -50.78 -4.66
C PRO A 565 -3.64 -49.55 -3.74
N LEU A 566 -2.67 -49.34 -2.84
CA LEU A 566 -2.65 -48.18 -1.95
C LEU A 566 -2.37 -46.86 -2.69
N LEU A 567 -1.41 -46.86 -3.62
CA LEU A 567 -1.06 -45.66 -4.39
C LEU A 567 -2.18 -45.29 -5.37
N ALA A 568 -2.79 -46.29 -6.00
CA ALA A 568 -3.93 -46.11 -6.89
C ALA A 568 -5.15 -45.54 -6.15
N ASP A 569 -5.49 -46.06 -4.97
CA ASP A 569 -6.60 -45.55 -4.15
C ASP A 569 -6.37 -44.09 -3.72
N VAL A 570 -5.15 -43.75 -3.31
CA VAL A 570 -4.79 -42.39 -2.91
C VAL A 570 -4.77 -41.44 -4.11
N SER A 571 -4.27 -41.90 -5.27
CA SER A 571 -4.31 -41.12 -6.52
C SER A 571 -5.75 -40.87 -6.96
N GLU A 572 -6.67 -41.83 -6.82
CA GLU A 572 -8.10 -41.62 -7.10
C GLU A 572 -8.70 -40.57 -6.16
N TYR A 573 -8.38 -40.64 -4.86
CA TYR A 573 -8.80 -39.63 -3.89
C TYR A 573 -8.27 -38.23 -4.23
N LEU A 574 -7.00 -38.11 -4.59
CA LEU A 574 -6.37 -36.85 -4.96
C LEU A 574 -6.94 -36.29 -6.28
N ALA A 575 -7.21 -37.14 -7.26
CA ALA A 575 -7.84 -36.75 -8.53
C ALA A 575 -9.25 -36.17 -8.31
N ALA A 576 -10.02 -36.72 -7.36
CA ALA A 576 -11.34 -36.20 -7.01
C ALA A 576 -11.31 -34.76 -6.43
N VAL A 577 -10.15 -34.31 -5.95
CA VAL A 577 -9.91 -32.94 -5.45
C VAL A 577 -8.97 -32.13 -6.36
N ASP A 578 -8.84 -32.53 -7.63
CA ASP A 578 -8.06 -31.83 -8.66
C ASP A 578 -6.55 -31.79 -8.36
N ILE A 579 -6.00 -32.81 -7.70
CA ILE A 579 -4.57 -32.97 -7.43
C ILE A 579 -4.02 -34.13 -8.27
N ASP A 580 -3.16 -33.80 -9.23
CA ASP A 580 -2.48 -34.77 -10.08
C ASP A 580 -1.20 -35.30 -9.39
N THR A 581 -1.07 -36.62 -9.26
CA THR A 581 0.12 -37.26 -8.67
C THR A 581 1.28 -37.45 -9.65
N GLU A 582 1.04 -37.27 -10.95
CA GLU A 582 2.11 -37.31 -11.98
C GLU A 582 2.99 -36.05 -11.95
N GLU A 583 2.46 -34.93 -11.46
CA GLU A 583 3.23 -33.71 -11.22
C GLU A 583 3.89 -33.73 -9.83
N ALA A 584 5.18 -33.40 -9.74
CA ALA A 584 5.88 -33.28 -8.45
C ALA A 584 5.31 -32.15 -7.57
N VAL A 585 4.87 -31.05 -8.18
CA VAL A 585 4.20 -29.92 -7.52
C VAL A 585 2.97 -29.56 -8.36
N PRO A 586 1.78 -30.08 -8.00
CA PRO A 586 0.58 -29.93 -8.83
C PRO A 586 0.09 -28.49 -8.93
N GLU A 587 -0.53 -28.13 -10.05
CA GLU A 587 -1.09 -26.78 -10.26
C GLU A 587 -2.10 -26.36 -9.17
N SER A 588 -2.94 -27.28 -8.71
CA SER A 588 -3.93 -27.02 -7.66
C SER A 588 -3.30 -26.68 -6.32
N LEU A 589 -2.12 -27.23 -6.00
CA LEU A 589 -1.34 -26.85 -4.82
C LEU A 589 -0.84 -25.40 -4.95
N LEU A 590 -0.30 -25.03 -6.12
CA LEU A 590 0.10 -23.64 -6.39
C LEU A 590 -1.10 -22.70 -6.28
N ARG A 591 -2.25 -23.07 -6.85
CA ARG A 591 -3.50 -22.31 -6.76
C ARG A 591 -3.93 -22.07 -5.31
N ASN A 592 -3.84 -23.08 -4.44
CA ASN A 592 -4.15 -22.91 -3.02
C ASN A 592 -3.17 -21.95 -2.32
N ILE A 593 -1.87 -22.05 -2.60
CA ILE A 593 -0.86 -21.14 -2.05
C ILE A 593 -1.07 -19.72 -2.56
N ASP A 594 -1.36 -19.55 -3.85
CA ASP A 594 -1.61 -18.25 -4.48
C ASP A 594 -2.90 -17.62 -3.93
N SER A 595 -3.96 -18.41 -3.69
CA SER A 595 -5.17 -17.95 -3.00
C SER A 595 -4.88 -17.50 -1.57
N ALA A 596 -4.00 -18.21 -0.84
CA ALA A 596 -3.55 -17.76 0.48
C ALA A 596 -2.78 -16.43 0.40
N VAL A 597 -1.85 -16.28 -0.55
CA VAL A 597 -1.13 -15.02 -0.78
C VAL A 597 -2.11 -13.89 -1.12
N TYR A 598 -3.09 -14.15 -1.98
CA TYR A 598 -4.11 -13.18 -2.37
C TYR A 598 -4.94 -12.73 -1.17
N SER A 599 -5.50 -13.68 -0.40
CA SER A 599 -6.26 -13.36 0.81
C SER A 599 -5.42 -12.57 1.81
N ALA A 600 -4.16 -12.95 2.04
CA ALA A 600 -3.26 -12.20 2.92
C ALA A 600 -2.94 -10.79 2.39
N SER A 601 -2.87 -10.60 1.07
CA SER A 601 -2.58 -9.31 0.46
C SER A 601 -3.68 -8.27 0.69
N ASN A 602 -4.95 -8.72 0.75
CA ASN A 602 -6.13 -7.89 1.03
C ASN A 602 -6.18 -7.35 2.47
N ILE A 603 -5.41 -7.94 3.38
CA ILE A 603 -5.38 -7.65 4.83
C ILE A 603 -3.95 -7.46 5.32
N ARG A 604 -3.09 -6.88 4.47
CA ARG A 604 -1.66 -6.72 4.73
C ARG A 604 -1.34 -5.88 5.97
N ASP A 605 -2.24 -4.96 6.35
CA ASP A 605 -2.16 -4.17 7.57
C ASP A 605 -2.26 -5.02 8.86
N ARG A 606 -2.66 -6.30 8.74
CA ARG A 606 -2.87 -7.24 9.86
C ARG A 606 -1.74 -8.23 10.10
N PHE A 607 -0.75 -8.28 9.21
CA PHE A 607 0.40 -9.18 9.35
C PHE A 607 1.66 -8.42 9.77
N SER A 608 2.54 -9.12 10.51
CA SER A 608 3.90 -8.66 10.64
C SER A 608 4.61 -8.72 9.28
N PRO A 609 5.61 -7.86 9.04
CA PRO A 609 6.45 -7.95 7.85
C PRO A 609 7.01 -9.36 7.63
N ASP A 610 7.46 -10.02 8.70
CA ASP A 610 8.02 -11.37 8.65
C ASP A 610 7.00 -12.42 8.20
N GLY A 611 5.74 -12.33 8.66
CA GLY A 611 4.67 -13.24 8.24
C GLY A 611 4.39 -13.11 6.74
N TRP A 612 4.38 -11.88 6.22
CA TRP A 612 4.23 -11.62 4.79
C TRP A 612 5.39 -12.16 3.96
N LEU A 613 6.63 -11.98 4.44
CA LEU A 613 7.82 -12.52 3.78
C LEU A 613 7.82 -14.05 3.75
N ALA A 614 7.45 -14.71 4.85
CA ALA A 614 7.38 -16.16 4.94
C ALA A 614 6.38 -16.76 3.94
N LEU A 615 5.20 -16.14 3.78
CA LEU A 615 4.19 -16.60 2.83
C LEU A 615 4.64 -16.44 1.37
N ASN A 616 5.27 -15.30 1.03
CA ASN A 616 5.82 -15.09 -0.31
C ASN A 616 7.00 -16.02 -0.63
N ASP A 617 7.86 -16.28 0.35
CA ASP A 617 8.96 -17.23 0.20
C ASP A 617 8.47 -18.66 -0.02
N LEU A 618 7.38 -19.07 0.65
CA LEU A 618 6.68 -20.33 0.37
C LEU A 618 6.20 -20.37 -1.09
N ALA A 619 5.45 -19.37 -1.54
CA ALA A 619 4.91 -19.32 -2.91
C ALA A 619 6.02 -19.34 -3.98
N LYS A 620 7.07 -18.53 -3.78
CA LYS A 620 8.24 -18.50 -4.67
C LYS A 620 8.96 -19.84 -4.72
N THR A 621 9.12 -20.50 -3.58
CA THR A 621 9.77 -21.82 -3.50
C THR A 621 8.93 -22.88 -4.22
N ALA A 622 7.61 -22.89 -4.02
CA ALA A 622 6.71 -23.85 -4.65
C ALA A 622 6.74 -23.74 -6.19
N ARG A 623 6.69 -22.53 -6.74
CA ARG A 623 6.79 -22.30 -8.20
C ARG A 623 8.12 -22.79 -8.76
N ARG A 624 9.23 -22.48 -8.08
CA ARG A 624 10.55 -22.98 -8.48
C ARG A 624 10.61 -24.51 -8.47
N PHE A 625 10.03 -25.16 -7.47
CA PHE A 625 10.02 -26.62 -7.39
C PHE A 625 9.19 -27.26 -8.50
N ARG A 626 8.08 -26.66 -8.93
CA ARG A 626 7.33 -27.15 -10.10
C ARG A 626 8.19 -27.25 -11.36
N GLU A 627 9.13 -26.34 -11.55
CA GLU A 627 10.02 -26.32 -12.73
C GLU A 627 11.24 -27.24 -12.59
N THR A 628 11.62 -27.64 -11.37
CA THR A 628 12.95 -28.23 -11.10
C THR A 628 12.92 -29.60 -10.45
N VAL A 629 11.79 -30.03 -9.90
CA VAL A 629 11.66 -31.24 -9.09
C VAL A 629 10.92 -32.32 -9.88
N SER A 630 11.44 -33.56 -9.83
CA SER A 630 10.80 -34.73 -10.45
C SER A 630 9.94 -35.52 -9.45
N PRO A 631 8.90 -36.24 -9.90
CA PRO A 631 8.11 -37.12 -9.03
C PRO A 631 8.97 -38.20 -8.35
N GLY A 632 8.55 -38.64 -7.15
CA GLY A 632 9.27 -39.63 -6.33
C GLY A 632 10.06 -38.99 -5.19
N ASP A 633 11.29 -39.44 -4.94
CA ASP A 633 12.05 -39.02 -3.75
C ASP A 633 12.30 -37.50 -3.71
N ASP A 634 12.63 -36.91 -4.87
CA ASP A 634 12.82 -35.46 -5.03
C ASP A 634 11.53 -34.68 -4.64
N ALA A 635 10.36 -35.14 -5.07
CA ALA A 635 9.07 -34.55 -4.72
C ALA A 635 8.77 -34.71 -3.23
N SER A 636 9.02 -35.88 -2.63
CA SER A 636 8.86 -36.10 -1.19
C SER A 636 9.74 -35.14 -0.35
N HIS A 637 10.99 -34.93 -0.79
CA HIS A 637 11.89 -33.96 -0.18
C HIS A 637 11.38 -32.52 -0.34
N ALA A 638 10.91 -32.16 -1.54
CA ALA A 638 10.34 -30.85 -1.82
C ALA A 638 9.10 -30.57 -0.94
N MET A 639 8.18 -31.53 -0.80
CA MET A 639 7.01 -31.42 0.08
C MET A 639 7.43 -31.17 1.53
N THR A 640 8.50 -31.84 1.99
CA THR A 640 9.06 -31.63 3.34
C THR A 640 9.60 -30.21 3.54
N ILE A 641 10.26 -29.63 2.53
CA ILE A 641 10.70 -28.24 2.58
C ILE A 641 9.51 -27.28 2.63
N LEU A 642 8.49 -27.49 1.79
CA LEU A 642 7.31 -26.65 1.74
C LEU A 642 6.52 -26.71 3.05
N LEU A 643 6.37 -27.90 3.65
CA LEU A 643 5.75 -28.07 4.98
C LEU A 643 6.48 -27.28 6.07
N ARG A 644 7.83 -27.29 6.07
CA ARG A 644 8.60 -26.49 7.04
C ARG A 644 8.42 -24.99 6.85
N LYS A 645 8.36 -24.51 5.60
CA LYS A 645 8.08 -23.09 5.29
C LYS A 645 6.67 -22.68 5.72
N LEU A 646 5.68 -23.52 5.45
CA LEU A 646 4.30 -23.31 5.88
C LEU A 646 4.19 -23.29 7.42
N ALA A 647 4.87 -24.21 8.11
CA ALA A 647 4.95 -24.21 9.57
C ALA A 647 5.60 -22.94 10.12
N GLY A 648 6.63 -22.41 9.43
CA GLY A 648 7.24 -21.12 9.75
C GLY A 648 6.23 -19.97 9.65
N PHE A 649 5.45 -19.91 8.58
CA PHE A 649 4.35 -18.94 8.46
C PHE A 649 3.32 -19.10 9.58
N ALA A 650 2.83 -20.32 9.81
CA ALA A 650 1.81 -20.60 10.82
C ALA A 650 2.30 -20.25 12.24
N GLY A 651 3.58 -20.49 12.54
CA GLY A 651 4.23 -20.09 13.79
C GLY A 651 4.30 -18.57 13.93
N LEU A 652 4.72 -17.84 12.90
CA LEU A 652 4.76 -16.38 12.91
C LEU A 652 3.36 -15.77 13.13
N VAL A 653 2.32 -16.33 12.53
CA VAL A 653 0.93 -15.91 12.77
C VAL A 653 0.53 -16.21 14.21
N HIS A 654 0.85 -17.39 14.74
CA HIS A 654 0.46 -17.77 16.10
C HIS A 654 1.15 -16.92 17.18
N GLU A 655 2.42 -16.55 16.98
CA GLU A 655 3.23 -15.78 17.93
C GLU A 655 2.96 -14.27 17.84
N ASN A 656 2.81 -13.71 16.63
CA ASN A 656 2.78 -12.25 16.43
C ASN A 656 1.37 -11.67 16.24
N MET A 657 0.39 -12.48 15.83
CA MET A 657 -0.97 -11.97 15.61
C MET A 657 -1.70 -11.86 16.95
N TYR A 658 -2.15 -10.64 17.28
CA TYR A 658 -2.92 -10.41 18.49
C TYR A 658 -4.24 -11.20 18.48
N ARG A 659 -4.52 -11.96 19.55
CA ARG A 659 -5.66 -12.90 19.68
C ARG A 659 -7.01 -12.19 19.82
N PHE A 660 -7.46 -11.62 18.73
CA PHE A 660 -8.69 -10.87 18.58
C PHE A 660 -9.64 -11.58 17.62
N THR A 661 -10.83 -11.01 17.37
CA THR A 661 -11.83 -11.49 16.40
C THR A 661 -11.22 -11.96 15.08
N GLY A 662 -10.27 -11.22 14.50
CA GLY A 662 -9.62 -11.63 13.24
C GLY A 662 -8.81 -12.91 13.36
N TRP A 663 -8.04 -13.06 14.45
CA TRP A 663 -7.32 -14.30 14.74
C TRP A 663 -8.30 -15.48 14.90
N ARG A 664 -9.49 -15.25 15.47
CA ARG A 664 -10.51 -16.30 15.62
C ARG A 664 -11.05 -16.76 14.27
N PHE A 665 -11.37 -15.85 13.34
CA PHE A 665 -11.82 -16.23 12.00
C PHE A 665 -10.75 -17.05 11.27
N LEU A 666 -9.48 -16.63 11.34
CA LEU A 666 -8.36 -17.39 10.80
C LEU A 666 -8.26 -18.78 11.44
N SER A 667 -8.29 -18.85 12.76
CA SER A 667 -8.21 -20.12 13.51
C SER A 667 -9.38 -21.04 13.19
N ILE A 668 -10.62 -20.54 13.17
CA ILE A 668 -11.82 -21.32 12.82
C ILE A 668 -11.70 -21.86 11.39
N GLY A 669 -11.29 -21.03 10.42
CA GLY A 669 -11.04 -21.48 9.06
C GLY A 669 -10.04 -22.64 9.01
N ARG A 670 -8.93 -22.53 9.75
CA ARG A 670 -7.93 -23.60 9.84
C ARG A 670 -8.51 -24.89 10.45
N TYR A 671 -9.21 -24.78 11.57
CA TYR A 671 -9.77 -25.92 12.27
C TYR A 671 -10.86 -26.63 11.45
N ILE A 672 -11.71 -25.88 10.75
CA ILE A 672 -12.72 -26.44 9.83
C ILE A 672 -12.04 -27.21 8.71
N GLU A 673 -11.08 -26.60 8.00
CA GLU A 673 -10.44 -27.26 6.86
C GLU A 673 -9.65 -28.50 7.30
N ARG A 674 -8.94 -28.42 8.43
CA ARG A 674 -8.22 -29.58 8.99
C ARG A 674 -9.16 -30.69 9.43
N GLY A 675 -10.28 -30.34 10.07
CA GLY A 675 -11.32 -31.29 10.48
C GLY A 675 -11.96 -31.97 9.27
N LEU A 676 -12.30 -31.22 8.23
CA LEU A 676 -12.81 -31.73 6.96
C LEU A 676 -11.83 -32.69 6.30
N HIS A 677 -10.56 -32.29 6.22
CA HIS A 677 -9.51 -33.11 5.62
C HIS A 677 -9.37 -34.45 6.35
N MET A 678 -9.29 -34.44 7.69
CA MET A 678 -9.17 -35.67 8.48
C MET A 678 -10.44 -36.54 8.38
N THR A 679 -11.62 -35.91 8.36
CA THR A 679 -12.91 -36.61 8.20
C THR A 679 -12.98 -37.35 6.87
N ARG A 680 -12.59 -36.69 5.76
CA ARG A 680 -12.58 -37.29 4.41
C ARG A 680 -11.59 -38.45 4.31
N LEU A 681 -10.38 -38.26 4.82
CA LEU A 681 -9.34 -39.29 4.81
C LEU A 681 -9.77 -40.53 5.62
N LEU A 682 -10.31 -40.34 6.82
CA LEU A 682 -10.82 -41.46 7.61
C LEU A 682 -12.01 -42.14 6.94
N GLY A 683 -12.91 -41.36 6.32
CA GLY A 683 -14.04 -41.91 5.55
C GLY A 683 -13.59 -42.81 4.40
N ARG A 684 -12.54 -42.43 3.66
CA ARG A 684 -12.01 -43.20 2.53
C ARG A 684 -11.12 -44.37 2.95
N MET A 685 -10.17 -44.13 3.85
CA MET A 685 -9.03 -45.02 4.09
C MET A 685 -9.14 -45.89 5.37
N SER A 686 -10.24 -45.79 6.13
CA SER A 686 -10.48 -46.63 7.31
C SER A 686 -11.59 -47.67 7.14
N GLY A 687 -12.21 -47.71 5.95
CA GLY A 687 -13.26 -48.66 5.61
C GLY A 687 -12.77 -50.11 5.46
N PRO A 688 -13.69 -51.09 5.37
CA PRO A 688 -13.34 -52.49 5.21
C PRO A 688 -12.65 -52.81 3.86
N GLU A 689 -12.88 -51.98 2.85
CA GLU A 689 -12.28 -52.11 1.50
C GLU A 689 -10.96 -51.32 1.36
N ALA A 690 -10.45 -50.72 2.44
CA ALA A 690 -9.23 -49.93 2.39
C ALA A 690 -8.01 -50.84 2.08
N PRO A 691 -7.11 -50.45 1.15
CA PRO A 691 -5.93 -51.24 0.82
C PRO A 691 -4.99 -51.46 2.03
N ASP A 692 -4.19 -52.53 1.97
CA ASP A 692 -3.14 -52.79 2.95
C ASP A 692 -2.19 -51.58 3.07
N GLY A 693 -1.86 -51.19 4.31
CA GLY A 693 -1.04 -50.01 4.61
C GLY A 693 -1.78 -48.67 4.66
N ALA A 694 -3.07 -48.61 4.32
CA ALA A 694 -3.87 -47.39 4.38
C ALA A 694 -3.91 -46.77 5.79
N LEU A 695 -4.04 -47.60 6.82
CA LEU A 695 -4.05 -47.14 8.22
C LEU A 695 -2.69 -46.56 8.66
N ASP A 696 -1.57 -47.12 8.20
CA ASP A 696 -0.24 -46.59 8.49
C ASP A 696 -0.01 -45.26 7.74
N MET A 697 -0.50 -45.16 6.51
CA MET A 697 -0.48 -43.92 5.74
C MET A 697 -1.32 -42.81 6.39
N LEU A 698 -2.50 -43.14 6.94
CA LEU A 698 -3.31 -42.22 7.75
C LEU A 698 -2.54 -41.68 8.96
N LEU A 699 -1.84 -42.56 9.69
CA LEU A 699 -1.01 -42.16 10.82
C LEU A 699 0.17 -41.26 10.40
N GLU A 700 0.76 -41.51 9.23
CA GLU A 700 1.84 -40.69 8.67
C GLU A 700 1.34 -39.29 8.25
N ILE A 701 0.23 -39.22 7.51
CA ILE A 701 -0.42 -37.97 7.10
C ILE A 701 -0.82 -37.17 8.36
N GLY A 702 -1.39 -37.85 9.35
CA GLY A 702 -1.78 -37.31 10.65
C GLY A 702 -0.61 -37.03 11.61
N ASP A 703 0.65 -37.19 11.20
CA ASP A 703 1.84 -36.96 12.05
C ASP A 703 1.81 -37.70 13.40
N SER A 704 1.15 -38.85 13.42
CA SER A 704 0.70 -39.54 14.62
C SER A 704 1.35 -40.92 14.80
N VAL A 705 2.27 -41.33 13.92
CA VAL A 705 2.97 -42.63 13.98
C VAL A 705 3.63 -42.87 15.33
N MET A 706 4.41 -41.90 15.83
CA MET A 706 5.11 -42.04 17.12
C MET A 706 4.15 -42.02 18.31
N THR A 707 3.09 -41.22 18.24
CA THR A 707 2.07 -41.13 19.28
C THR A 707 1.27 -42.42 19.37
N HIS A 708 0.87 -42.98 18.22
CA HIS A 708 0.17 -44.25 18.12
C HIS A 708 1.00 -45.39 18.72
N ARG A 709 2.26 -45.55 18.30
CA ARG A 709 3.17 -46.59 18.83
C ARG A 709 3.40 -46.51 20.34
N ARG A 710 3.30 -45.32 20.94
CA ARG A 710 3.44 -45.13 22.39
C ARG A 710 2.15 -45.41 23.15
N ARG A 711 1.00 -45.14 22.55
CA ARG A 711 -0.31 -45.20 23.21
C ARG A 711 -0.98 -46.56 23.06
N TYR A 712 -0.73 -47.26 21.96
CA TYR A 712 -1.29 -48.58 21.69
C TYR A 712 -0.15 -49.61 21.59
N ASN A 713 -0.26 -50.68 22.38
CA ASN A 713 0.73 -51.76 22.44
C ASN A 713 0.58 -52.80 21.32
N VAL A 714 -0.21 -52.53 20.27
CA VAL A 714 -0.74 -53.52 19.30
C VAL A 714 -0.58 -53.01 17.86
N ASN A 715 -0.68 -53.93 16.88
CA ASN A 715 -0.76 -53.66 15.44
C ASN A 715 -1.70 -52.48 15.10
N THR A 716 -1.36 -51.72 14.07
CA THR A 716 -2.20 -50.65 13.51
C THR A 716 -3.57 -51.21 13.11
N ALA A 717 -4.61 -50.82 13.84
CA ALA A 717 -5.97 -51.30 13.64
C ALA A 717 -6.96 -50.13 13.56
N ARG A 718 -8.06 -50.31 12.81
CA ARG A 718 -9.08 -49.28 12.56
C ARG A 718 -9.49 -48.54 13.83
N LEU A 719 -9.85 -49.26 14.89
CA LEU A 719 -10.30 -48.67 16.16
C LEU A 719 -9.23 -47.77 16.80
N THR A 720 -7.95 -48.17 16.76
CA THR A 720 -6.86 -47.38 17.33
C THR A 720 -6.55 -46.12 16.51
N VAL A 721 -6.69 -46.19 15.18
CA VAL A 721 -6.52 -45.04 14.29
C VAL A 721 -7.69 -44.07 14.44
N THR A 722 -8.92 -44.59 14.47
CA THR A 722 -10.13 -43.81 14.75
C THR A 722 -10.07 -43.12 16.12
N ASP A 723 -9.68 -43.83 17.17
CA ASP A 723 -9.52 -43.23 18.51
C ASP A 723 -8.54 -42.05 18.44
N LEU A 724 -7.36 -42.24 17.84
CA LEU A 724 -6.31 -41.22 17.80
C LEU A 724 -6.58 -40.05 16.85
N LEU A 725 -7.15 -40.31 15.66
CA LEU A 725 -7.32 -39.32 14.58
C LEU A 725 -8.75 -38.76 14.48
N ALA A 726 -9.75 -39.39 15.11
CA ALA A 726 -11.11 -38.82 15.18
C ALA A 726 -11.45 -38.30 16.58
N LEU A 727 -11.15 -39.06 17.63
CA LEU A 727 -11.77 -38.86 18.95
C LEU A 727 -10.81 -38.40 20.06
N ASP A 728 -9.49 -38.42 19.85
CA ASP A 728 -8.53 -38.05 20.89
C ASP A 728 -8.47 -36.53 21.09
N PRO A 729 -8.95 -35.98 22.23
CA PRO A 729 -9.00 -34.53 22.45
C PRO A 729 -7.61 -33.91 22.67
N LEU A 730 -6.55 -34.73 22.77
CA LEU A 730 -5.17 -34.25 22.95
C LEU A 730 -4.37 -34.23 21.64
N ASN A 731 -4.87 -34.84 20.58
CA ASN A 731 -4.19 -34.86 19.29
C ASN A 731 -4.58 -33.63 18.46
N PRO A 732 -3.66 -32.70 18.12
CA PRO A 732 -3.97 -31.51 17.33
C PRO A 732 -4.48 -31.78 15.91
N ARG A 733 -4.46 -33.04 15.46
CA ARG A 733 -4.99 -33.49 14.17
C ARG A 733 -6.35 -34.17 14.27
N SER A 734 -6.81 -34.51 15.48
CA SER A 734 -8.09 -35.21 15.60
C SER A 734 -9.27 -34.31 15.26
N ILE A 735 -10.35 -34.91 14.77
CA ILE A 735 -11.60 -34.20 14.48
C ILE A 735 -12.15 -33.57 15.77
N LEU A 736 -12.14 -34.31 16.89
CA LEU A 736 -12.63 -33.82 18.17
C LEU A 736 -11.81 -32.63 18.68
N PHE A 737 -10.48 -32.66 18.55
CA PHE A 737 -9.65 -31.51 18.90
C PHE A 737 -10.04 -30.27 18.09
N GLN A 738 -10.25 -30.42 16.77
CA GLN A 738 -10.65 -29.27 15.95
C GLN A 738 -12.01 -28.72 16.42
N MET A 739 -12.96 -29.59 16.75
CA MET A 739 -14.27 -29.18 17.24
C MET A 739 -14.22 -28.50 18.62
N ASN A 740 -13.36 -28.97 19.52
CA ASN A 740 -13.14 -28.32 20.82
C ASN A 740 -12.63 -26.89 20.64
N GLU A 741 -11.67 -26.71 19.74
CA GLU A 741 -11.09 -25.40 19.45
C GLU A 741 -12.09 -24.49 18.73
N ILE A 742 -12.82 -25.00 17.73
CA ILE A 742 -13.92 -24.26 17.07
C ILE A 742 -14.92 -23.77 18.11
N HIS A 743 -15.40 -24.65 18.98
CA HIS A 743 -16.35 -24.30 20.03
C HIS A 743 -15.83 -23.14 20.91
N ARG A 744 -14.58 -23.22 21.37
CA ARG A 744 -13.93 -22.18 22.18
C ARG A 744 -13.81 -20.85 21.46
N GLU A 745 -13.50 -20.88 20.16
CA GLU A 745 -13.34 -19.66 19.37
C GLU A 745 -14.69 -19.00 19.03
N VAL A 746 -15.71 -19.80 18.73
CA VAL A 746 -17.07 -19.34 18.41
C VAL A 746 -17.72 -18.65 19.60
N GLU A 747 -17.54 -19.18 20.82
CA GLU A 747 -18.06 -18.56 22.05
C GLU A 747 -17.57 -17.11 22.23
N GLN A 748 -16.38 -16.80 21.72
CA GLN A 748 -15.75 -15.49 21.86
C GLN A 748 -15.96 -14.58 20.64
N LEU A 749 -16.73 -15.01 19.64
CA LEU A 749 -17.12 -14.15 18.53
C LEU A 749 -18.17 -13.11 18.95
N PRO A 750 -18.23 -11.96 18.26
CA PRO A 750 -19.29 -10.98 18.49
C PRO A 750 -20.67 -11.62 18.32
N LYS A 751 -21.61 -11.24 19.19
CA LYS A 751 -22.98 -11.76 19.19
C LYS A 751 -23.08 -13.30 19.31
N ALA A 752 -22.08 -13.97 19.87
CA ALA A 752 -22.18 -15.39 20.23
C ALA A 752 -23.36 -15.65 21.17
N PHE A 753 -23.66 -14.68 22.04
CA PHE A 753 -24.90 -14.64 22.83
C PHE A 753 -25.78 -13.48 22.39
N VAL A 754 -27.07 -13.75 22.22
CA VAL A 754 -28.11 -12.76 21.91
C VAL A 754 -29.19 -12.90 22.98
N ASN A 755 -29.45 -11.82 23.74
CA ASN A 755 -30.42 -11.81 24.85
C ASN A 755 -30.17 -12.94 25.88
N GLY A 756 -28.91 -13.23 26.19
CA GLY A 756 -28.52 -14.28 27.13
C GLY A 756 -28.62 -15.72 26.58
N GLN A 757 -29.01 -15.91 25.33
CA GLN A 757 -29.08 -17.22 24.67
C GLN A 757 -27.99 -17.37 23.61
N MET A 758 -27.53 -18.61 23.38
CA MET A 758 -26.61 -18.89 22.26
C MET A 758 -27.23 -18.47 20.93
N SER A 759 -26.44 -17.82 20.07
CA SER A 759 -26.82 -17.51 18.70
C SER A 759 -27.06 -18.79 17.89
N PRO A 760 -27.79 -18.74 16.75
CA PRO A 760 -27.98 -19.90 15.89
C PRO A 760 -26.66 -20.57 15.49
N PHE A 761 -25.65 -19.77 15.13
CA PHE A 761 -24.32 -20.26 14.79
C PHE A 761 -23.61 -20.93 15.97
N PHE A 762 -23.68 -20.35 17.17
CA PHE A 762 -23.06 -20.95 18.34
C PHE A 762 -23.76 -22.25 18.77
N ARG A 763 -25.09 -22.35 18.65
CA ARG A 763 -25.82 -23.60 18.89
C ARG A 763 -25.37 -24.71 17.95
N GLU A 764 -25.12 -24.39 16.69
CA GLU A 764 -24.66 -25.38 15.72
C GLU A 764 -23.24 -25.88 16.06
N ALA A 765 -22.33 -24.98 16.44
CA ALA A 765 -21.01 -25.38 16.94
C ALA A 765 -21.12 -26.33 18.15
N MET A 766 -22.01 -26.01 19.11
CA MET A 766 -22.25 -26.83 20.30
C MET A 766 -22.89 -28.18 19.95
N ARG A 767 -23.81 -28.23 18.96
CA ARG A 767 -24.44 -29.46 18.48
C ARG A 767 -23.40 -30.42 17.89
N LEU A 768 -22.57 -29.92 16.97
CA LEU A 768 -21.52 -30.70 16.31
C LEU A 768 -20.49 -31.22 17.32
N HIS A 769 -20.02 -30.34 18.20
CA HIS A 769 -19.10 -30.70 19.27
C HIS A 769 -19.69 -31.80 20.17
N SER A 770 -20.91 -31.62 20.67
CA SER A 770 -21.55 -32.57 21.58
C SER A 770 -21.83 -33.91 20.89
N GLY A 771 -22.22 -33.88 19.62
CA GLY A 771 -22.47 -35.08 18.83
C GLY A 771 -21.21 -35.94 18.64
N LEU A 772 -20.04 -35.31 18.49
CA LEU A 772 -18.76 -36.01 18.35
C LEU A 772 -18.18 -36.44 19.70
N ALA A 773 -18.30 -35.60 20.74
CA ALA A 773 -17.72 -35.84 22.06
C ALA A 773 -18.27 -37.08 22.79
N VAL A 774 -19.43 -37.59 22.37
CA VAL A 774 -20.08 -38.79 22.92
C VAL A 774 -19.88 -40.05 22.08
N MET A 775 -19.18 -39.95 20.94
CA MET A 775 -18.92 -41.10 20.06
C MET A 775 -17.84 -42.01 20.64
N THR A 776 -17.91 -43.29 20.28
CA THR A 776 -16.84 -44.26 20.54
C THR A 776 -16.21 -44.71 19.23
N PRO A 777 -14.96 -45.24 19.24
CA PRO A 777 -14.31 -45.71 18.02
C PRO A 777 -15.13 -46.76 17.24
N GLU A 778 -15.91 -47.59 17.92
CA GLU A 778 -16.78 -48.59 17.31
C GLU A 778 -17.97 -47.95 16.54
N ALA A 779 -18.50 -46.84 17.06
CA ALA A 779 -19.62 -46.12 16.47
C ALA A 779 -19.22 -45.27 15.25
N MET A 780 -17.93 -44.98 15.09
CA MET A 780 -17.40 -44.26 13.93
C MET A 780 -17.29 -45.20 12.73
N ASN A 781 -18.06 -44.91 11.68
CA ASN A 781 -18.07 -45.63 10.41
C ASN A 781 -18.12 -44.64 9.23
N GLU A 782 -18.07 -45.15 8.01
CA GLU A 782 -18.07 -44.33 6.79
C GLU A 782 -19.27 -43.38 6.70
N GLU A 783 -20.47 -43.82 7.09
CA GLU A 783 -21.68 -42.99 7.07
C GLU A 783 -21.57 -41.83 8.08
N VAL A 784 -21.00 -42.08 9.26
CA VAL A 784 -20.75 -41.04 10.25
C VAL A 784 -19.73 -40.02 9.74
N TYR A 785 -18.64 -40.46 9.11
CA TYR A 785 -17.66 -39.56 8.51
C TYR A 785 -18.28 -38.71 7.39
N ARG A 786 -19.05 -39.33 6.48
CA ARG A 786 -19.74 -38.61 5.41
C ARG A 786 -20.75 -37.59 5.93
N ARG A 787 -21.47 -37.92 7.01
CA ARG A 787 -22.37 -36.98 7.69
C ARG A 787 -21.60 -35.82 8.32
N LEU A 788 -20.51 -36.10 9.04
CA LEU A 788 -19.67 -35.08 9.66
C LEU A 788 -19.06 -34.13 8.64
N GLU A 789 -18.65 -34.64 7.47
CA GLU A 789 -18.18 -33.84 6.36
C GLU A 789 -19.24 -32.83 5.90
N GLN A 790 -20.44 -33.31 5.57
CA GLN A 790 -21.55 -32.44 5.15
C GLN A 790 -21.95 -31.42 6.23
N GLU A 791 -21.89 -31.83 7.50
CA GLU A 791 -22.18 -30.97 8.63
C GLU A 791 -21.13 -29.86 8.83
N LEU A 792 -19.84 -30.17 8.66
CA LEU A 792 -18.75 -29.19 8.72
C LEU A 792 -18.78 -28.22 7.54
N GLU A 793 -19.15 -28.68 6.34
CA GLU A 793 -19.38 -27.82 5.17
C GLU A 793 -20.53 -26.84 5.43
N ARG A 794 -21.69 -27.33 5.88
CA ARG A 794 -22.82 -26.49 6.27
C ARG A 794 -22.47 -25.51 7.39
N PHE A 795 -21.65 -25.92 8.34
CA PHE A 795 -21.18 -25.05 9.41
C PHE A 795 -20.32 -23.89 8.90
N SER A 796 -19.47 -24.15 7.91
CA SER A 796 -18.74 -23.09 7.21
C SER A 796 -19.68 -22.10 6.51
N ASP A 797 -20.67 -22.60 5.77
CA ASP A 797 -21.63 -21.75 5.07
C ASP A 797 -22.43 -20.89 6.05
N LEU A 798 -22.81 -21.46 7.20
CA LEU A 798 -23.51 -20.73 8.26
C LEU A 798 -22.63 -19.63 8.87
N LEU A 799 -21.32 -19.86 9.04
CA LEU A 799 -20.39 -18.82 9.47
C LEU A 799 -20.38 -17.65 8.48
N ALA A 800 -20.26 -17.96 7.18
CA ALA A 800 -20.21 -16.95 6.13
C ALA A 800 -21.49 -16.10 6.11
N GLN A 801 -22.66 -16.75 6.12
CA GLN A 801 -23.96 -16.07 6.17
C GLN A 801 -24.15 -15.23 7.44
N THR A 802 -23.58 -15.64 8.56
CA THR A 802 -23.76 -14.94 9.85
C THR A 802 -22.88 -13.69 9.96
N TYR A 803 -21.65 -13.73 9.45
CA TYR A 803 -20.63 -12.71 9.74
C TYR A 803 -20.05 -11.99 8.54
N LEU A 804 -20.01 -12.64 7.38
CA LEU A 804 -19.20 -12.21 6.23
C LEU A 804 -20.01 -11.45 5.19
N GLY A 805 -21.33 -11.65 5.16
CA GLY A 805 -22.26 -10.97 4.26
C GLY A 805 -22.86 -11.97 3.28
#